data_AF-A0A519X091-F1
#
_entry.id   AF-A0A519X091-F1
#
_cell.length_a   1.000
_cell.length_b   1.000
_cell.length_c   1.000
_cell.angle_alpha   90.00
_cell.angle_beta   90.00
_cell.angle_gamma   90.00
#
_symmetry.space_group_name_H-M   'P 1'
#
loop_
_entity.id
_entity.type
_entity.pdbx_description
1 polymer ?
#
loop_
_entity_poly.entity_id
_entity_poly.type
_entity_poly.pdbx_seq_one_letter_code
_entity_poly.pdbx_strand_id
1 'polypeptide(L)'
;MGYRFGLFNYSTKATGGYVDFDYFRLGTNPTDNNLSYKSVQTYINPVLPGDHPDPTLLKVGDDFYHCGSTFHFNPYLPIYHSKDLIHWEVIARVLPQGEAKWVSDKPSAGIWQGAITYFYGSYWIYFSAGGQWVSKASSPKGPWSKPVKVVSNPKTGDLGYDNSIFVDDNGKPYMVIKNGQKVNRLQELGADGQLKGEVMNMDWINAKLQYSWAEGPVMAKRNGFYYYFPAGDVSGGQYVLRGTELTADSTKWERLGNFFKPITDDKVGFRRPNHIAAPIMLNDGTWWTIGQSYEKYPTDDWSGMGRQTALYPVIWEGDRPWGMAPTTSPVIKPKLPQSRISWRSVKSDYFNSDSLSLDWHFLNKESATRYSLSGRKGWARLSPGDSLTHLLQKETDHFYTAVTKVDINAMNEKSGAGIYLSSGNQKVQVKLYSGYDNGKKILFKMGNQIRTVANTAGNIVWLKLTREEHLLTGYYSADGKSWKPIGEPISSIDLDKGQPNFNSWVGTSLGLFAEGMPADFDLFICKDARSILPAVSYNNQFGLVKVSNNNTNVVTNLTSNGGWLMFSGIDLGQQAPKSVEIKAVANSSGILEVWADDLQTGKLIAKIPYRAAGKEMISFKAAIKSLKGQHDIFLKFPEGASNQLMVNNIRFVD
;
A
#
# COMPACT_ATOMS: atom_id res chain seq x y z
N MET A 1 3.45 40.74 31.38
CA MET A 1 4.28 40.81 30.15
C MET A 1 4.02 39.55 29.36
N GLY A 2 3.61 39.65 28.10
CA GLY A 2 3.30 38.50 27.25
C GLY A 2 4.31 38.35 26.12
N TYR A 3 4.47 37.12 25.63
CA TYR A 3 5.27 36.82 24.44
C TYR A 3 4.58 37.37 23.18
N ARG A 4 5.37 37.87 22.23
CA ARG A 4 4.90 38.37 20.93
C ARG A 4 5.56 37.55 19.82
N PHE A 5 4.81 37.27 18.77
CA PHE A 5 5.33 36.71 17.53
C PHE A 5 5.43 37.83 16.50
N GLY A 6 6.49 37.82 15.69
CA GLY A 6 6.69 38.83 14.65
C GLY A 6 7.56 38.29 13.53
N LEU A 7 7.21 38.66 12.30
CA LEU A 7 8.09 38.58 11.16
C LEU A 7 9.03 39.78 11.21
N PHE A 8 10.32 39.56 10.93
CA PHE A 8 11.31 40.63 10.96
C PHE A 8 12.33 40.48 9.84
N ASN A 9 12.88 41.62 9.42
CA ASN A 9 14.06 41.71 8.58
C ASN A 9 15.14 42.46 9.36
N TYR A 10 16.38 41.98 9.34
CA TYR A 10 17.50 42.75 9.88
C TYR A 10 18.77 42.47 9.07
N SER A 11 19.53 43.53 8.80
CA SER A 11 20.80 43.45 8.10
C SER A 11 21.92 42.99 9.03
N THR A 12 22.73 42.02 8.60
CA THR A 12 23.88 41.51 9.39
C THR A 12 25.22 42.15 9.02
N LYS A 13 25.32 42.84 7.88
CA LYS A 13 26.58 43.41 7.37
C LYS A 13 26.48 44.86 6.85
N ALA A 14 25.44 45.19 6.09
CA ALA A 14 25.24 46.54 5.56
C ALA A 14 23.76 46.92 5.63
N THR A 15 23.45 48.17 5.98
CA THR A 15 22.08 48.68 6.11
C THR A 15 21.36 48.67 4.75
N GLY A 16 20.14 48.12 4.72
CA GLY A 16 19.30 48.05 3.52
C GLY A 16 18.72 46.65 3.25
N GLY A 17 17.85 46.56 2.23
CA GLY A 17 17.18 45.31 1.80
C GLY A 17 15.69 45.24 2.13
N TYR A 18 14.95 44.39 1.42
CA TYR A 18 13.54 44.07 1.68
C TYR A 18 13.33 42.55 1.71
N VAL A 19 12.25 42.13 2.34
CA VAL A 19 11.78 40.74 2.35
C VAL A 19 10.29 40.77 2.10
N ASP A 20 9.83 39.89 1.21
CA ASP A 20 8.42 39.72 0.92
C ASP A 20 7.93 38.46 1.63
N PHE A 21 6.88 38.61 2.43
CA PHE A 21 6.23 37.49 3.10
C PHE A 21 4.89 37.22 2.41
N ASP A 22 4.77 36.04 1.80
CA ASP A 22 3.54 35.62 1.11
C ASP A 22 2.40 35.29 2.11
N TYR A 23 2.71 34.67 3.26
CA TYR A 23 1.75 34.53 4.36
C TYR A 23 2.43 34.26 5.72
N PHE A 24 1.70 34.57 6.80
CA PHE A 24 2.04 34.21 8.18
C PHE A 24 0.78 33.68 8.89
N ARG A 25 0.83 32.46 9.43
CA ARG A 25 -0.29 31.85 10.16
C ARG A 25 0.14 31.47 11.57
N LEU A 26 -0.62 31.92 12.55
CA LEU A 26 -0.50 31.52 13.95
C LEU A 26 -1.86 30.91 14.36
N GLY A 27 -1.90 29.60 14.63
CA GLY A 27 -3.12 28.88 14.99
C GLY A 27 -2.81 27.52 15.62
N THR A 28 -3.76 26.99 16.38
CA THR A 28 -3.71 25.65 16.98
C THR A 28 -3.83 24.60 15.89
N ASN A 29 -2.76 23.82 15.69
CA ASN A 29 -2.65 22.70 14.73
C ASN A 29 -2.97 23.06 13.25
N PRO A 30 -2.00 23.14 12.33
CA PRO A 30 -2.25 23.51 10.93
C PRO A 30 -3.22 22.57 10.17
N THR A 31 -3.54 21.42 10.75
CA THR A 31 -4.56 20.48 10.27
C THR A 31 -5.99 20.89 10.62
N ASP A 32 -6.22 21.65 11.69
CA ASP A 32 -7.54 22.06 12.22
C ASP A 32 -8.02 23.37 11.59
N ASN A 33 -8.33 23.31 10.29
CA ASN A 33 -8.99 24.39 9.57
C ASN A 33 -10.42 23.97 9.19
N ASN A 34 -11.33 24.93 9.04
CA ASN A 34 -12.74 24.65 8.69
C ASN A 34 -12.90 23.87 7.37
N LEU A 35 -11.92 23.90 6.46
CA LEU A 35 -11.96 23.15 5.21
C LEU A 35 -11.70 21.65 5.43
N SER A 36 -10.86 21.27 6.39
CA SER A 36 -10.56 19.87 6.72
C SER A 36 -11.78 19.07 7.19
N TYR A 37 -12.79 19.72 7.78
CA TYR A 37 -14.06 19.07 8.15
C TYR A 37 -15.02 18.91 6.98
N LYS A 38 -14.86 19.71 5.93
CA LYS A 38 -15.78 19.78 4.78
C LYS A 38 -15.25 19.10 3.53
N SER A 39 -13.97 18.72 3.53
CA SER A 39 -13.26 18.18 2.37
C SER A 39 -12.07 17.32 2.78
N VAL A 40 -11.60 16.45 1.88
CA VAL A 40 -10.45 15.57 2.14
C VAL A 40 -9.15 16.38 2.00
N GLN A 41 -8.64 16.90 3.12
CA GLN A 41 -7.40 17.68 3.20
C GLN A 41 -6.22 16.92 3.81
N THR A 42 -6.47 15.71 4.31
CA THR A 42 -5.49 14.91 5.03
C THR A 42 -5.43 13.49 4.50
N TYR A 43 -4.32 12.81 4.78
CA TYR A 43 -4.13 11.38 4.56
C TYR A 43 -3.55 10.73 5.82
N ILE A 44 -3.69 9.41 5.90
CA ILE A 44 -3.06 8.56 6.91
C ILE A 44 -2.20 7.53 6.17
N ASN A 45 -0.99 7.30 6.66
CA ASN A 45 -0.10 6.29 6.11
C ASN A 45 -0.53 4.88 6.53
N PRO A 46 -0.23 3.85 5.70
CA PRO A 46 0.52 3.93 4.44
C PRO A 46 -0.35 4.34 3.23
N VAL A 47 0.25 5.04 2.26
CA VAL A 47 -0.41 5.41 0.99
C VAL A 47 -0.43 4.26 -0.02
N LEU A 48 0.50 3.31 0.09
CA LEU A 48 0.41 1.99 -0.55
C LEU A 48 0.47 0.91 0.54
N PRO A 49 -0.68 0.50 1.09
CA PRO A 49 -0.76 -0.59 2.06
C PRO A 49 -0.40 -1.94 1.44
N GLY A 50 -0.05 -2.90 2.29
CA GLY A 50 0.48 -4.20 1.90
C GLY A 50 1.91 -4.14 1.36
N ASP A 51 2.47 -5.29 1.00
CA ASP A 51 3.90 -5.44 0.68
C ASP A 51 4.34 -4.70 -0.59
N HIS A 52 4.76 -3.45 -0.46
CA HIS A 52 5.28 -2.58 -1.51
C HIS A 52 6.69 -2.10 -1.15
N PRO A 53 7.67 -3.01 -1.19
CA PRO A 53 9.02 -2.71 -0.73
C PRO A 53 9.86 -1.89 -1.69
N ASP A 54 10.88 -1.26 -1.12
CA ASP A 54 12.01 -0.59 -1.75
C ASP A 54 11.59 0.48 -2.76
N PRO A 55 10.77 1.46 -2.31
CA PRO A 55 10.08 2.33 -3.25
C PRO A 55 11.00 3.29 -3.98
N THR A 56 10.85 3.34 -5.30
CA THR A 56 11.35 4.42 -6.15
C THR A 56 10.23 5.35 -6.58
N LEU A 57 10.57 6.61 -6.88
CA LEU A 57 9.62 7.64 -7.28
C LEU A 57 10.18 8.42 -8.46
N LEU A 58 9.43 8.45 -9.55
CA LEU A 58 9.71 9.23 -10.75
C LEU A 58 8.59 10.23 -10.96
N LYS A 59 8.93 11.51 -11.14
CA LYS A 59 7.99 12.56 -11.57
C LYS A 59 8.26 12.90 -13.04
N VAL A 60 7.24 12.81 -13.90
CA VAL A 60 7.28 13.29 -15.29
C VAL A 60 6.06 14.18 -15.52
N GLY A 61 6.27 15.50 -15.67
CA GLY A 61 5.16 16.46 -15.69
C GLY A 61 4.38 16.41 -14.38
N ASP A 62 3.08 16.14 -14.48
CA ASP A 62 2.14 16.01 -13.35
C ASP A 62 1.89 14.54 -12.94
N ASP A 63 2.66 13.61 -13.50
CA ASP A 63 2.52 12.18 -13.26
C ASP A 63 3.63 11.67 -12.35
N PHE A 64 3.24 10.83 -11.39
CA PHE A 64 4.15 10.16 -10.48
C PHE A 64 4.11 8.66 -10.73
N TYR A 65 5.29 8.05 -10.84
CA TYR A 65 5.43 6.62 -11.04
C TYR A 65 6.28 6.01 -9.94
N HIS A 66 5.87 4.85 -9.47
CA HIS A 66 6.59 4.06 -8.49
C HIS A 66 6.83 2.65 -9.02
N CYS A 67 8.02 2.14 -8.79
CA CYS A 67 8.34 0.72 -8.87
C CYS A 67 9.26 0.36 -7.69
N GLY A 68 9.24 -0.89 -7.27
CA GLY A 68 9.99 -1.36 -6.11
C GLY A 68 10.39 -2.82 -6.26
N SER A 69 10.79 -3.45 -5.17
CA SER A 69 11.08 -4.89 -5.17
C SER A 69 9.81 -5.70 -5.35
N THR A 70 9.92 -6.81 -6.09
CA THR A 70 8.77 -7.69 -6.36
C THR A 70 9.08 -9.15 -6.08
N PHE A 71 10.35 -9.47 -5.84
CA PHE A 71 10.81 -10.81 -5.48
C PHE A 71 10.25 -11.86 -6.44
N HIS A 72 9.64 -12.91 -5.90
CA HIS A 72 8.95 -13.98 -6.60
C HIS A 72 7.51 -13.68 -7.07
N PHE A 73 6.96 -12.49 -6.77
CA PHE A 73 5.60 -12.11 -7.16
C PHE A 73 5.56 -11.89 -8.67
N ASN A 74 4.87 -12.77 -9.37
CA ASN A 74 4.83 -12.77 -10.83
C ASN A 74 3.40 -12.55 -11.37
N PRO A 75 3.21 -11.87 -12.51
CA PRO A 75 4.22 -11.21 -13.34
C PRO A 75 4.94 -10.08 -12.60
N TYR A 76 6.20 -9.82 -12.94
CA TYR A 76 7.10 -9.04 -12.08
C TYR A 76 7.10 -7.55 -12.42
N LEU A 77 7.66 -6.73 -11.54
CA LEU A 77 7.83 -5.27 -11.72
C LEU A 77 6.52 -4.53 -12.07
N PRO A 78 5.47 -4.57 -11.23
CA PRO A 78 4.39 -3.60 -11.30
C PRO A 78 4.90 -2.16 -11.31
N ILE A 79 4.34 -1.37 -12.22
CA ILE A 79 4.47 0.09 -12.22
C ILE A 79 3.18 0.67 -11.68
N TYR A 80 3.34 1.48 -10.64
CA TYR A 80 2.29 2.20 -9.98
C TYR A 80 2.26 3.62 -10.51
N HIS A 81 1.07 4.19 -10.69
CA HIS A 81 0.87 5.55 -11.17
C HIS A 81 -0.02 6.34 -10.21
N SER A 82 0.31 7.61 -10.00
CA SER A 82 -0.45 8.55 -9.21
C SER A 82 -0.41 9.95 -9.83
N LYS A 83 -1.41 10.76 -9.49
CA LYS A 83 -1.46 12.22 -9.75
C LYS A 83 -1.36 13.07 -8.48
N ASP A 84 -1.47 12.45 -7.30
CA ASP A 84 -1.56 13.15 -6.01
C ASP A 84 -0.66 12.58 -4.91
N LEU A 85 0.20 11.60 -5.25
CA LEU A 85 1.10 10.85 -4.36
C LEU A 85 0.40 10.00 -3.29
N ILE A 86 -0.92 10.00 -3.25
CA ILE A 86 -1.72 9.34 -2.21
C ILE A 86 -2.47 8.15 -2.79
N HIS A 87 -3.13 8.34 -3.93
CA HIS A 87 -3.90 7.28 -4.60
C HIS A 87 -3.07 6.70 -5.75
N TRP A 88 -2.99 5.37 -5.81
CA TRP A 88 -2.08 4.66 -6.71
C TRP A 88 -2.77 3.49 -7.42
N GLU A 89 -2.65 3.43 -8.74
CA GLU A 89 -3.13 2.32 -9.57
C GLU A 89 -1.96 1.57 -10.24
N VAL A 90 -2.13 0.26 -10.51
CA VAL A 90 -1.14 -0.51 -11.28
C VAL A 90 -1.42 -0.33 -12.76
N ILE A 91 -0.45 0.18 -13.52
CA ILE A 91 -0.63 0.49 -14.95
C ILE A 91 0.15 -0.44 -15.90
N ALA A 92 1.11 -1.20 -15.37
CA ALA A 92 1.87 -2.19 -16.13
C ALA A 92 2.50 -3.23 -15.19
N ARG A 93 2.87 -4.38 -15.75
CA ARG A 93 3.83 -5.33 -15.18
C ARG A 93 4.93 -5.55 -16.21
N VAL A 94 6.13 -5.03 -15.94
CA VAL A 94 7.17 -4.90 -16.97
C VAL A 94 7.63 -6.25 -17.49
N LEU A 95 7.82 -7.22 -16.60
CA LEU A 95 8.42 -8.49 -16.96
C LEU A 95 7.40 -9.63 -16.88
N PRO A 96 6.87 -10.11 -18.02
CA PRO A 96 5.99 -11.27 -18.04
C PRO A 96 6.77 -12.53 -17.64
N GLN A 97 6.08 -13.50 -17.04
CA GLN A 97 6.67 -14.73 -16.53
C GLN A 97 7.51 -15.48 -17.59
N GLY A 98 7.02 -15.56 -18.84
CA GLY A 98 7.69 -16.26 -19.94
C GLY A 98 9.06 -15.68 -20.30
N GLU A 99 9.28 -14.40 -20.01
CA GLU A 99 10.54 -13.68 -20.25
C GLU A 99 11.43 -13.60 -19.01
N ALA A 100 11.06 -14.25 -17.90
CA ALA A 100 11.73 -14.14 -16.59
C ALA A 100 12.26 -15.49 -16.06
N LYS A 101 12.67 -16.40 -16.95
CA LYS A 101 12.98 -17.80 -16.56
C LYS A 101 14.06 -17.92 -15.48
N TRP A 102 15.03 -16.99 -15.42
CA TRP A 102 16.11 -16.97 -14.42
C TRP A 102 15.68 -16.41 -13.05
N VAL A 103 14.54 -15.73 -12.96
CA VAL A 103 14.02 -15.18 -11.70
C VAL A 103 13.60 -16.33 -10.80
N SER A 104 14.02 -16.35 -9.54
CA SER A 104 13.69 -17.46 -8.62
C SER A 104 12.29 -17.33 -8.04
N ASP A 105 11.63 -18.46 -7.76
CA ASP A 105 10.37 -18.53 -6.99
C ASP A 105 10.62 -18.52 -5.47
N LYS A 106 11.89 -18.50 -5.02
CA LYS A 106 12.21 -18.39 -3.60
C LYS A 106 11.81 -16.98 -3.11
N PRO A 107 11.06 -16.85 -2.00
CA PRO A 107 10.50 -15.57 -1.55
C PRO A 107 11.49 -14.45 -1.27
N SER A 108 12.67 -14.80 -0.76
CA SER A 108 13.78 -13.87 -0.50
C SER A 108 14.73 -13.70 -1.67
N ALA A 109 14.38 -14.25 -2.84
CA ALA A 109 15.10 -14.11 -4.08
C ALA A 109 14.17 -13.49 -5.13
N GLY A 110 14.50 -13.62 -6.40
CA GLY A 110 13.72 -13.03 -7.49
C GLY A 110 14.18 -11.60 -7.77
N ILE A 111 13.24 -10.68 -7.99
CA ILE A 111 13.56 -9.30 -8.40
C ILE A 111 13.65 -8.35 -7.20
N TRP A 112 14.87 -7.87 -6.95
CA TRP A 112 15.18 -6.81 -6.00
C TRP A 112 15.18 -5.45 -6.72
N GLN A 113 14.79 -4.41 -5.98
CA GLN A 113 14.57 -3.00 -6.34
C GLN A 113 14.39 -2.73 -7.85
N GLY A 114 13.15 -2.45 -8.27
CA GLY A 114 12.87 -1.83 -9.55
C GLY A 114 12.97 -0.30 -9.48
N ALA A 115 13.91 0.30 -10.20
CA ALA A 115 14.07 1.75 -10.32
C ALA A 115 13.57 2.25 -11.67
N ILE A 116 12.34 2.78 -11.70
CA ILE A 116 11.80 3.46 -12.88
C ILE A 116 12.38 4.87 -12.99
N THR A 117 12.81 5.25 -14.18
CA THR A 117 13.41 6.57 -14.44
C THR A 117 13.10 7.04 -15.86
N TYR A 118 13.37 8.32 -16.14
CA TYR A 118 13.15 8.93 -17.45
C TYR A 118 14.35 9.79 -17.83
N PHE A 119 15.02 9.42 -18.92
CA PHE A 119 16.11 10.17 -19.51
C PHE A 119 16.25 9.81 -20.99
N TYR A 120 16.87 10.70 -21.78
CA TYR A 120 17.02 10.56 -23.23
C TYR A 120 15.69 10.26 -23.97
N GLY A 121 14.59 10.90 -23.53
CA GLY A 121 13.29 10.80 -24.19
C GLY A 121 12.59 9.44 -24.04
N SER A 122 12.92 8.65 -23.01
CA SER A 122 12.32 7.33 -22.81
C SER A 122 12.25 6.95 -21.34
N TYR A 123 11.31 6.07 -21.02
CA TYR A 123 11.22 5.40 -19.73
C TYR A 123 12.18 4.23 -19.69
N TRP A 124 12.87 4.09 -18.56
CA TRP A 124 13.77 2.98 -18.29
C TRP A 124 13.41 2.39 -16.94
N ILE A 125 13.65 1.09 -16.79
CA ILE A 125 13.58 0.43 -15.50
C ILE A 125 14.80 -0.45 -15.30
N TYR A 126 15.50 -0.18 -14.20
CA TYR A 126 16.65 -0.95 -13.76
C TYR A 126 16.23 -1.85 -12.61
N PHE A 127 16.65 -3.12 -12.61
CA PHE A 127 16.30 -4.07 -11.55
C PHE A 127 17.36 -5.15 -11.36
N SER A 128 17.37 -5.78 -10.19
CA SER A 128 18.34 -6.83 -9.86
C SER A 128 17.71 -8.21 -9.78
N ALA A 129 18.31 -9.17 -10.48
CA ALA A 129 17.95 -10.59 -10.45
C ALA A 129 19.18 -11.42 -10.88
N GLY A 130 20.05 -11.77 -9.92
CA GLY A 130 21.32 -12.44 -10.22
C GLY A 130 22.30 -11.57 -11.02
N GLY A 131 22.30 -10.25 -10.72
CA GLY A 131 22.97 -9.20 -11.47
C GLY A 131 22.00 -8.07 -11.82
N GLN A 132 22.50 -7.01 -12.44
CA GLN A 132 21.72 -5.85 -12.82
C GLN A 132 21.18 -5.97 -14.26
N TRP A 133 19.92 -5.60 -14.46
CA TRP A 133 19.22 -5.64 -15.74
C TRP A 133 18.54 -4.30 -16.02
N VAL A 134 18.21 -4.06 -17.29
CA VAL A 134 17.48 -2.88 -17.76
C VAL A 134 16.45 -3.23 -18.83
N SER A 135 15.30 -2.57 -18.78
CA SER A 135 14.31 -2.54 -19.86
C SER A 135 13.91 -1.10 -20.18
N LYS A 136 13.46 -0.85 -21.40
CA LYS A 136 13.12 0.48 -21.93
C LYS A 136 11.73 0.49 -22.57
N ALA A 137 11.02 1.61 -22.46
CA ALA A 137 9.77 1.87 -23.16
C ALA A 137 9.61 3.35 -23.54
N SER A 138 8.80 3.64 -24.56
CA SER A 138 8.37 5.02 -24.88
C SER A 138 7.22 5.51 -23.99
N SER A 139 6.54 4.59 -23.32
CA SER A 139 5.40 4.83 -22.42
C SER A 139 5.58 4.03 -21.13
N PRO A 140 5.16 4.55 -19.96
CA PRO A 140 5.26 3.80 -18.71
C PRO A 140 4.33 2.57 -18.69
N LYS A 141 3.32 2.54 -19.57
CA LYS A 141 2.42 1.39 -19.78
C LYS A 141 3.05 0.29 -20.66
N GLY A 142 4.22 0.55 -21.25
CA GLY A 142 4.86 -0.31 -22.23
C GLY A 142 4.34 -0.09 -23.66
N PRO A 143 4.60 -1.05 -24.57
CA PRO A 143 5.31 -2.30 -24.32
C PRO A 143 6.76 -2.04 -23.89
N TRP A 144 7.23 -2.83 -22.93
CA TRP A 144 8.60 -2.78 -22.44
C TRP A 144 9.49 -3.69 -23.27
N SER A 145 10.73 -3.29 -23.51
CA SER A 145 11.70 -4.12 -24.23
C SER A 145 12.05 -5.37 -23.42
N LYS A 146 12.51 -6.42 -24.11
CA LYS A 146 13.16 -7.54 -23.42
C LYS A 146 14.30 -7.03 -22.53
N PRO A 147 14.46 -7.58 -21.31
CA PRO A 147 15.49 -7.10 -20.39
C PRO A 147 16.88 -7.45 -20.92
N VAL A 148 17.79 -6.49 -20.79
CA VAL A 148 19.20 -6.62 -21.16
C VAL A 148 20.05 -6.53 -19.90
N LYS A 149 21.02 -7.41 -19.74
CA LYS A 149 21.93 -7.37 -18.58
C LYS A 149 22.83 -6.14 -18.68
N VAL A 150 23.01 -5.42 -17.59
CA VAL A 150 23.96 -4.30 -17.51
C VAL A 150 25.36 -4.89 -17.42
N VAL A 151 26.24 -4.42 -18.31
CA VAL A 151 27.63 -4.89 -18.38
C VAL A 151 28.46 -4.14 -17.35
N SER A 152 29.17 -4.88 -16.50
CA SER A 152 30.18 -4.32 -15.60
C SER A 152 31.60 -4.67 -16.05
N ASN A 153 32.59 -4.02 -15.45
CA ASN A 153 34.00 -4.27 -15.69
C ASN A 153 34.76 -4.29 -14.34
N PRO A 154 36.05 -4.67 -14.31
CA PRO A 154 36.80 -4.76 -13.05
C PRO A 154 36.87 -3.46 -12.23
N LYS A 155 36.78 -2.28 -12.86
CA LYS A 155 36.75 -0.99 -12.14
C LYS A 155 35.38 -0.72 -11.51
N THR A 156 34.31 -1.02 -12.25
CA THR A 156 32.92 -0.96 -11.75
C THR A 156 32.67 -1.98 -10.63
N GLY A 157 33.23 -3.19 -10.76
CA GLY A 157 32.95 -4.32 -9.89
C GLY A 157 31.63 -5.02 -10.23
N ASP A 158 31.25 -5.98 -9.41
CA ASP A 158 29.99 -6.71 -9.59
C ASP A 158 28.79 -5.80 -9.28
N LEU A 159 27.77 -5.87 -10.14
CA LEU A 159 26.51 -5.17 -9.93
C LEU A 159 25.50 -6.08 -9.25
N GLY A 160 24.82 -5.55 -8.23
CA GLY A 160 23.89 -6.30 -7.40
C GLY A 160 22.54 -5.61 -7.26
N TYR A 161 21.97 -5.72 -6.08
CA TYR A 161 20.72 -5.09 -5.66
C TYR A 161 20.96 -3.63 -5.25
N ASP A 162 19.84 -2.91 -5.07
CA ASP A 162 19.80 -1.55 -4.52
C ASP A 162 20.43 -0.45 -5.37
N ASN A 163 20.57 -0.68 -6.68
CA ASN A 163 21.01 0.34 -7.62
C ASN A 163 19.87 1.32 -7.94
N SER A 164 20.14 2.62 -7.83
CA SER A 164 19.20 3.67 -8.22
C SER A 164 19.77 4.57 -9.32
N ILE A 165 18.94 5.46 -9.87
CA ILE A 165 19.36 6.37 -10.94
C ILE A 165 19.24 7.82 -10.46
N PHE A 166 20.32 8.57 -10.66
CA PHE A 166 20.37 10.01 -10.46
C PHE A 166 20.51 10.71 -11.82
N VAL A 167 19.69 11.71 -12.10
CA VAL A 167 19.83 12.54 -13.30
C VAL A 167 20.22 13.95 -12.83
N ASP A 168 21.41 14.41 -13.23
CA ASP A 168 21.89 15.75 -12.85
C ASP A 168 21.20 16.83 -13.69
N ASP A 169 21.30 18.10 -13.28
CA ASP A 169 20.65 19.25 -13.92
C ASP A 169 21.07 19.44 -15.39
N ASN A 170 22.25 18.94 -15.76
CA ASN A 170 22.75 18.94 -17.14
C ASN A 170 22.14 17.83 -18.01
N GLY A 171 21.20 17.04 -17.47
CA GLY A 171 20.53 15.94 -18.14
C GLY A 171 21.34 14.63 -18.17
N LYS A 172 22.54 14.58 -17.56
CA LYS A 172 23.35 13.36 -17.52
C LYS A 172 22.81 12.37 -16.47
N PRO A 173 22.45 11.14 -16.86
CA PRO A 173 22.07 10.09 -15.94
C PRO A 173 23.30 9.36 -15.39
N TYR A 174 23.23 9.00 -14.11
CA TYR A 174 24.21 8.21 -13.39
C TYR A 174 23.51 7.07 -12.66
N MET A 175 24.10 5.87 -12.70
CA MET A 175 23.71 4.80 -11.80
C MET A 175 24.43 4.98 -10.47
N VAL A 176 23.65 5.09 -9.40
CA VAL A 176 24.13 4.99 -8.01
C VAL A 176 24.25 3.51 -7.70
N ILE A 177 25.49 3.03 -7.60
CA ILE A 177 25.82 1.61 -7.56
C ILE A 177 25.97 1.13 -6.11
N LYS A 178 25.25 0.06 -5.81
CA LYS A 178 25.28 -0.73 -4.58
C LYS A 178 25.43 -2.22 -4.91
N ASN A 179 26.18 -2.93 -4.08
CA ASN A 179 26.24 -4.39 -4.08
C ASN A 179 26.85 -4.88 -2.74
N GLY A 180 25.99 -5.27 -1.80
CA GLY A 180 26.41 -5.61 -0.44
C GLY A 180 26.97 -4.43 0.35
N GLN A 181 27.43 -4.68 1.57
CA GLN A 181 27.66 -3.63 2.58
C GLN A 181 28.68 -2.54 2.19
N LYS A 182 29.73 -2.91 1.46
CA LYS A 182 30.90 -2.04 1.24
C LYS A 182 30.78 -1.12 0.03
N VAL A 183 30.19 -1.63 -1.06
CA VAL A 183 30.18 -0.93 -2.35
C VAL A 183 29.23 0.27 -2.28
N ASN A 184 29.75 1.46 -2.61
CA ASN A 184 29.00 2.67 -2.87
C ASN A 184 29.71 3.41 -4.00
N ARG A 185 29.11 3.49 -5.19
CA ARG A 185 29.79 4.08 -6.36
C ARG A 185 28.82 4.86 -7.22
N LEU A 186 29.36 5.64 -8.14
CA LEU A 186 28.56 6.36 -9.12
C LEU A 186 29.23 6.24 -10.50
N GLN A 187 28.44 5.99 -11.54
CA GLN A 187 28.94 5.89 -12.91
C GLN A 187 27.89 6.36 -13.92
N GLU A 188 28.33 7.07 -14.97
CA GLU A 188 27.46 7.65 -16.00
C GLU A 188 26.77 6.56 -16.83
N LEU A 189 25.54 6.83 -17.29
CA LEU A 189 24.77 5.97 -18.20
C LEU A 189 24.76 6.53 -19.63
N GLY A 190 25.04 5.66 -20.59
CA GLY A 190 24.96 5.91 -22.03
C GLY A 190 23.54 5.97 -22.56
N ALA A 191 23.41 6.42 -23.82
CA ALA A 191 22.11 6.49 -24.51
C ALA A 191 21.49 5.11 -24.78
N ASP A 192 22.31 4.05 -24.71
CA ASP A 192 21.93 2.64 -24.77
C ASP A 192 21.52 2.08 -23.40
N GLY A 193 21.58 2.88 -22.32
CA GLY A 193 21.26 2.46 -20.96
C GLY A 193 22.36 1.65 -20.27
N GLN A 194 23.56 1.57 -20.85
CA GLN A 194 24.71 0.87 -20.25
C GLN A 194 25.63 1.83 -19.50
N LEU A 195 26.47 1.29 -18.62
CA LEU A 195 27.47 2.06 -17.89
C LEU A 195 28.58 2.54 -18.85
N LYS A 196 28.99 3.81 -18.70
CA LYS A 196 30.10 4.41 -19.46
C LYS A 196 30.92 5.36 -18.59
N GLY A 197 32.03 5.85 -19.14
CA GLY A 197 32.91 6.78 -18.45
C GLY A 197 33.61 6.16 -17.23
N GLU A 198 34.13 7.02 -16.37
CA GLU A 198 34.85 6.61 -15.17
C GLU A 198 33.92 6.33 -13.98
N VAL A 199 34.38 5.43 -13.10
CA VAL A 199 33.72 5.13 -11.83
C VAL A 199 34.19 6.10 -10.76
N MET A 200 33.26 6.78 -10.11
CA MET A 200 33.51 7.46 -8.84
C MET A 200 33.37 6.44 -7.71
N ASN A 201 34.49 6.08 -7.09
CA ASN A 201 34.49 5.20 -5.92
C ASN A 201 34.13 6.00 -4.66
N MET A 202 32.96 5.71 -4.07
CA MET A 202 32.47 6.34 -2.85
C MET A 202 32.36 5.32 -1.70
N ASP A 203 33.11 4.21 -1.76
CA ASP A 203 33.04 3.11 -0.77
C ASP A 203 33.34 3.62 0.66
N TRP A 204 34.00 4.77 0.79
CA TRP A 204 34.22 5.49 2.06
C TRP A 204 32.92 5.91 2.78
N ILE A 205 31.79 6.01 2.08
CA ILE A 205 30.47 6.33 2.68
C ILE A 205 30.16 5.37 3.81
N ASN A 206 30.41 4.06 3.62
CA ASN A 206 30.21 3.03 4.64
C ASN A 206 31.54 2.43 5.13
N ALA A 207 32.62 3.21 5.11
CA ALA A 207 33.87 2.80 5.75
C ALA A 207 33.60 2.39 7.21
N LYS A 208 34.20 1.28 7.63
CA LYS A 208 34.03 0.68 8.97
C LYS A 208 32.57 0.31 9.31
N LEU A 209 31.70 0.15 8.31
CA LEU A 209 30.29 -0.24 8.48
C LEU A 209 29.50 0.72 9.39
N GLN A 210 29.82 2.02 9.34
CA GLN A 210 29.22 3.03 10.23
C GLN A 210 27.71 3.20 10.05
N TYR A 211 27.15 2.78 8.92
CA TYR A 211 25.70 2.76 8.66
C TYR A 211 25.17 1.34 8.50
N SER A 212 25.76 0.35 9.19
CA SER A 212 25.38 -1.07 9.04
C SER A 212 25.57 -1.53 7.58
N TRP A 213 24.50 -1.65 6.79
CA TRP A 213 24.52 -2.09 5.41
C TRP A 213 24.72 -0.94 4.40
N ALA A 214 24.33 0.29 4.73
CA ALA A 214 24.35 1.47 3.86
C ALA A 214 23.73 1.19 2.48
N GLU A 215 22.45 0.82 2.46
CA GLU A 215 21.75 0.24 1.31
C GLU A 215 20.69 1.16 0.71
N GLY A 216 20.04 0.72 -0.37
CA GLY A 216 19.05 1.52 -1.10
C GLY A 216 19.41 3.00 -1.36
N PRO A 217 20.65 3.34 -1.76
CA PRO A 217 21.04 4.75 -1.88
C PRO A 217 20.27 5.45 -2.99
N VAL A 218 19.76 6.63 -2.71
CA VAL A 218 19.19 7.56 -3.70
C VAL A 218 19.88 8.91 -3.62
N MET A 219 19.82 9.68 -4.71
CA MET A 219 20.39 11.03 -4.75
C MET A 219 19.38 12.06 -5.23
N ALA A 220 19.51 13.28 -4.72
CA ALA A 220 18.79 14.45 -5.18
C ALA A 220 19.72 15.67 -5.20
N LYS A 221 19.34 16.72 -5.92
CA LYS A 221 20.10 17.97 -5.98
C LYS A 221 19.22 19.15 -5.62
N ARG A 222 19.75 20.09 -4.83
CA ARG A 222 19.06 21.32 -4.43
C ARG A 222 20.08 22.41 -4.09
N ASN A 223 19.85 23.63 -4.53
CA ASN A 223 20.69 24.80 -4.23
C ASN A 223 22.18 24.58 -4.53
N GLY A 224 22.50 23.89 -5.62
CA GLY A 224 23.88 23.56 -6.00
C GLY A 224 24.53 22.43 -5.18
N PHE A 225 23.84 21.88 -4.18
CA PHE A 225 24.32 20.73 -3.41
C PHE A 225 23.76 19.41 -3.95
N TYR A 226 24.62 18.40 -3.95
CA TYR A 226 24.26 17.00 -4.15
C TYR A 226 23.96 16.36 -2.80
N TYR A 227 22.85 15.65 -2.69
CA TYR A 227 22.46 14.91 -1.49
C TYR A 227 22.47 13.41 -1.78
N TYR A 228 23.03 12.64 -0.86
CA TYR A 228 23.09 11.17 -0.93
C TYR A 228 22.40 10.58 0.29
N PHE A 229 21.43 9.70 0.06
CA PHE A 229 20.55 9.17 1.10
C PHE A 229 20.66 7.64 1.20
N PRO A 230 21.56 7.07 2.02
CA PRO A 230 21.60 5.64 2.26
C PRO A 230 20.65 5.24 3.40
N ALA A 231 19.96 4.12 3.22
CA ALA A 231 19.33 3.39 4.30
C ALA A 231 20.38 2.68 5.16
N GLY A 232 20.10 2.46 6.45
CA GLY A 232 20.99 1.70 7.33
C GLY A 232 20.98 0.21 6.95
N ASP A 233 19.84 -0.42 7.17
CA ASP A 233 19.52 -1.77 6.72
C ASP A 233 17.99 -1.95 6.66
N VAL A 234 17.54 -3.15 6.26
CA VAL A 234 16.12 -3.52 6.16
C VAL A 234 15.32 -3.25 7.45
N SER A 235 15.97 -3.24 8.62
CA SER A 235 15.33 -3.06 9.92
C SER A 235 15.19 -1.58 10.33
N GLY A 236 15.75 -0.65 9.56
CA GLY A 236 15.55 0.79 9.72
C GLY A 236 16.81 1.63 9.47
N GLY A 237 16.67 2.93 9.74
CA GLY A 237 17.73 3.91 9.54
C GLY A 237 17.69 4.51 8.14
N GLN A 238 17.72 5.84 8.10
CA GLN A 238 17.86 6.61 6.87
C GLN A 238 18.77 7.78 7.18
N TYR A 239 19.84 7.91 6.41
CA TYR A 239 20.84 8.95 6.61
C TYR A 239 20.88 9.89 5.41
N VAL A 240 21.57 11.01 5.58
CA VAL A 240 21.84 11.97 4.52
C VAL A 240 23.27 12.48 4.60
N LEU A 241 23.91 12.59 3.44
CA LEU A 241 25.16 13.30 3.21
C LEU A 241 24.91 14.41 2.20
N ARG A 242 25.74 15.47 2.23
CA ARG A 242 25.67 16.61 1.33
C ARG A 242 27.04 16.92 0.74
N GLY A 243 27.14 17.12 -0.57
CA GLY A 243 28.35 17.51 -1.26
C GLY A 243 28.14 18.74 -2.14
N THR A 244 29.21 19.49 -2.40
CA THR A 244 29.19 20.65 -3.33
C THR A 244 29.54 20.27 -4.77
N GLU A 245 30.01 19.04 -4.97
CA GLU A 245 30.45 18.52 -6.24
C GLU A 245 30.13 17.02 -6.31
N LEU A 246 29.82 16.53 -7.51
CA LEU A 246 29.65 15.11 -7.77
C LEU A 246 31.02 14.45 -7.95
N THR A 247 31.62 14.00 -6.84
CA THR A 247 33.00 13.50 -6.81
C THR A 247 33.20 12.34 -5.83
N ALA A 248 34.24 11.55 -6.08
CA ALA A 248 34.74 10.50 -5.19
C ALA A 248 35.51 11.06 -3.98
N ASP A 249 35.95 12.32 -4.01
CA ASP A 249 36.71 12.94 -2.91
C ASP A 249 35.83 13.15 -1.67
N SER A 250 36.08 12.36 -0.63
CA SER A 250 35.32 12.41 0.63
C SER A 250 35.39 13.76 1.34
N THR A 251 36.43 14.57 1.09
CA THR A 251 36.58 15.89 1.74
C THR A 251 35.58 16.92 1.23
N LYS A 252 34.92 16.65 0.09
CA LYS A 252 33.87 17.50 -0.48
C LYS A 252 32.46 17.17 0.05
N TRP A 253 32.35 16.16 0.91
CA TRP A 253 31.10 15.68 1.46
C TRP A 253 31.01 15.89 2.97
N GLU A 254 29.85 16.33 3.42
CA GLU A 254 29.48 16.47 4.82
C GLU A 254 28.45 15.41 5.21
N ARG A 255 28.66 14.76 6.36
CA ARG A 255 27.69 13.81 6.94
C ARG A 255 26.68 14.57 7.77
N LEU A 256 25.46 14.69 7.25
CA LEU A 256 24.35 15.33 7.93
C LEU A 256 23.69 14.36 8.95
N GLY A 257 23.87 13.05 8.84
CA GLY A 257 23.35 12.09 9.83
C GLY A 257 21.90 11.67 9.53
N ASN A 258 21.07 11.45 10.55
CA ASN A 258 19.69 10.97 10.38
C ASN A 258 18.86 11.90 9.49
N PHE A 259 18.11 11.33 8.56
CA PHE A 259 17.20 12.05 7.67
C PHE A 259 15.84 12.30 8.30
N PHE A 260 15.28 11.35 9.06
CA PHE A 260 13.98 11.52 9.70
C PHE A 260 14.10 12.26 11.04
N LYS A 261 13.14 13.13 11.33
CA LYS A 261 12.96 13.65 12.70
C LYS A 261 12.64 12.51 13.67
N PRO A 262 12.97 12.63 14.97
CA PRO A 262 12.63 11.63 15.97
C PRO A 262 11.12 11.38 16.06
N ILE A 263 10.75 10.11 16.21
CA ILE A 263 9.36 9.70 16.40
C ILE A 263 8.94 10.01 17.84
N THR A 264 7.90 10.82 18.00
CA THR A 264 7.32 11.18 19.31
C THR A 264 5.97 10.52 19.57
N ASP A 265 5.29 10.02 18.54
CA ASP A 265 4.04 9.26 18.65
C ASP A 265 4.34 7.84 19.15
N ASP A 266 3.80 7.45 20.30
CA ASP A 266 4.01 6.13 20.91
C ASP A 266 3.12 5.03 20.30
N LYS A 267 2.06 5.41 19.59
CA LYS A 267 1.09 4.49 18.97
C LYS A 267 1.42 4.14 17.52
N VAL A 268 2.40 4.80 16.91
CA VAL A 268 2.75 4.51 15.52
C VAL A 268 3.42 3.13 15.39
N GLY A 269 2.89 2.29 14.50
CA GLY A 269 3.42 0.96 14.18
C GLY A 269 4.59 1.00 13.17
N PHE A 270 4.61 1.97 12.27
CA PHE A 270 5.65 2.16 11.24
C PHE A 270 6.87 2.92 11.77
N ARG A 271 7.52 2.39 12.82
CA ARG A 271 8.54 3.13 13.60
C ARG A 271 9.92 3.19 12.95
N ARG A 272 10.16 2.47 11.86
CA ARG A 272 11.48 2.29 11.25
C ARG A 272 11.42 2.61 9.76
N PRO A 273 11.10 3.86 9.38
CA PRO A 273 11.10 4.22 7.97
C PRO A 273 12.52 4.19 7.41
N ASN A 274 12.68 3.59 6.24
CA ASN A 274 13.94 3.50 5.52
C ASN A 274 13.69 3.37 4.01
N HIS A 275 14.78 3.20 3.27
CA HIS A 275 14.76 2.90 1.84
C HIS A 275 13.85 3.86 1.07
N ILE A 276 14.07 5.16 1.28
CA ILE A 276 13.27 6.22 0.66
C ILE A 276 13.53 6.31 -0.84
N ALA A 277 12.56 6.85 -1.58
CA ALA A 277 12.83 7.39 -2.90
C ALA A 277 13.63 8.70 -2.81
N ALA A 278 14.21 9.16 -3.92
CA ALA A 278 14.81 10.49 -3.96
C ALA A 278 13.73 11.54 -3.61
N PRO A 279 13.97 12.46 -2.66
CA PRO A 279 13.03 13.53 -2.37
C PRO A 279 12.79 14.38 -3.63
N ILE A 280 11.53 14.72 -3.89
CA ILE A 280 11.12 15.53 -5.03
C ILE A 280 10.45 16.82 -4.59
N MET A 281 10.59 17.86 -5.40
CA MET A 281 9.89 19.14 -5.23
C MET A 281 8.63 19.16 -6.08
N LEU A 282 7.52 19.62 -5.50
CA LEU A 282 6.29 19.93 -6.20
C LEU A 282 6.29 21.37 -6.71
N ASN A 283 5.34 21.70 -7.59
CA ASN A 283 5.24 23.02 -8.22
C ASN A 283 4.97 24.15 -7.19
N ASP A 284 4.40 23.82 -6.03
CA ASP A 284 4.16 24.76 -4.94
C ASP A 284 5.39 24.95 -4.02
N GLY A 285 6.53 24.35 -4.36
CA GLY A 285 7.78 24.41 -3.62
C GLY A 285 7.87 23.45 -2.43
N THR A 286 6.81 22.69 -2.12
CA THR A 286 6.87 21.68 -1.07
C THR A 286 7.66 20.45 -1.52
N TRP A 287 8.35 19.80 -0.58
CA TRP A 287 9.14 18.60 -0.85
C TRP A 287 8.53 17.37 -0.20
N TRP A 288 8.63 16.24 -0.90
CA TRP A 288 8.02 14.99 -0.48
C TRP A 288 8.91 13.81 -0.85
N THR A 289 8.79 12.73 -0.08
CA THR A 289 9.37 11.44 -0.43
C THR A 289 8.45 10.32 0.00
N ILE A 290 8.53 9.19 -0.70
CA ILE A 290 7.98 7.92 -0.21
C ILE A 290 9.09 7.09 0.42
N GLY A 291 8.74 6.20 1.34
CA GLY A 291 9.67 5.27 2.00
C GLY A 291 8.91 4.10 2.60
N GLN A 292 9.61 2.99 2.85
CA GLN A 292 8.98 1.79 3.37
C GLN A 292 9.12 1.69 4.89
N SER A 293 8.24 0.92 5.52
CA SER A 293 8.45 0.39 6.86
C SER A 293 7.59 -0.86 7.09
N TYR A 294 8.01 -1.70 8.03
CA TYR A 294 7.13 -2.73 8.58
C TYR A 294 6.17 -2.10 9.58
N GLU A 295 4.94 -2.58 9.60
CA GLU A 295 4.04 -2.31 10.72
C GLU A 295 4.43 -3.21 11.90
N LYS A 296 5.03 -2.61 12.94
CA LYS A 296 5.58 -3.38 14.06
C LYS A 296 5.32 -2.70 15.40
N TYR A 297 4.42 -3.31 16.15
CA TYR A 297 4.18 -3.03 17.56
C TYR A 297 5.14 -3.83 18.45
N PRO A 298 5.21 -3.57 19.77
CA PRO A 298 6.09 -4.32 20.69
C PRO A 298 5.89 -5.85 20.65
N THR A 299 4.68 -6.33 20.33
CA THR A 299 4.34 -7.75 20.16
C THR A 299 4.71 -8.33 18.79
N ASP A 300 5.07 -7.49 17.81
CA ASP A 300 5.44 -7.84 16.44
C ASP A 300 4.42 -8.71 15.70
N ASP A 301 3.13 -8.42 15.88
CA ASP A 301 2.01 -9.20 15.35
C ASP A 301 1.50 -8.74 13.97
N TRP A 302 2.09 -7.70 13.34
CA TRP A 302 1.65 -7.19 12.03
C TRP A 302 2.73 -7.11 10.94
N SER A 303 3.98 -7.45 11.24
CA SER A 303 5.08 -7.33 10.28
C SER A 303 5.01 -8.34 9.12
N GLY A 304 4.18 -9.37 9.22
CA GLY A 304 3.89 -10.37 8.18
C GLY A 304 3.12 -9.82 6.99
N MET A 305 2.52 -8.62 7.09
CA MET A 305 1.98 -7.89 5.93
C MET A 305 3.08 -7.38 4.97
N GLY A 306 4.35 -7.51 5.35
CA GLY A 306 5.49 -7.06 4.56
C GLY A 306 5.79 -5.58 4.76
N ARG A 307 6.54 -5.01 3.82
CA ARG A 307 7.00 -3.62 3.91
C ARG A 307 6.02 -2.73 3.17
N GLN A 308 5.36 -1.83 3.89
CA GLN A 308 4.33 -0.96 3.34
C GLN A 308 4.93 0.41 3.01
N THR A 309 4.44 1.07 1.96
CA THR A 309 5.00 2.36 1.52
C THR A 309 4.18 3.54 2.04
N ALA A 310 4.88 4.45 2.72
CA ALA A 310 4.36 5.66 3.32
C ALA A 310 4.87 6.92 2.62
N LEU A 311 4.09 7.99 2.66
CA LEU A 311 4.42 9.32 2.14
C LEU A 311 4.84 10.24 3.29
N TYR A 312 5.95 10.94 3.10
CA TYR A 312 6.56 11.84 4.09
C TYR A 312 6.78 13.23 3.50
N PRO A 313 6.28 14.30 4.14
CA PRO A 313 6.74 15.65 3.87
C PRO A 313 8.24 15.76 4.20
N VAL A 314 8.96 16.52 3.39
CA VAL A 314 10.37 16.86 3.61
C VAL A 314 10.48 18.35 3.85
N ILE A 315 10.99 18.72 5.02
CA ILE A 315 11.24 20.12 5.38
C ILE A 315 12.73 20.43 5.29
N TRP A 316 13.06 21.69 5.01
CA TRP A 316 14.45 22.14 4.88
C TRP A 316 14.75 23.20 5.95
N GLU A 317 15.72 22.92 6.81
CA GLU A 317 16.28 23.87 7.78
C GLU A 317 17.60 24.40 7.20
N GLY A 318 17.51 25.52 6.47
CA GLY A 318 18.58 25.95 5.58
C GLY A 318 18.77 24.96 4.42
N ASP A 319 19.97 24.38 4.33
CA ASP A 319 20.32 23.35 3.34
C ASP A 319 20.35 21.93 3.93
N ARG A 320 19.79 21.75 5.12
CA ARG A 320 19.62 20.43 5.74
C ARG A 320 18.20 19.91 5.52
N PRO A 321 18.01 18.74 4.90
CA PRO A 321 16.70 18.14 4.75
C PRO A 321 16.31 17.32 5.99
N TRP A 322 15.01 17.28 6.26
CA TRP A 322 14.38 16.40 7.24
C TRP A 322 13.11 15.77 6.70
N GLY A 323 13.05 14.44 6.67
CA GLY A 323 11.80 13.72 6.54
C GLY A 323 10.99 13.85 7.84
N MET A 324 9.70 14.15 7.72
CA MET A 324 8.83 14.21 8.90
C MET A 324 8.61 12.82 9.51
N ALA A 325 8.51 12.78 10.84
CA ALA A 325 8.35 11.53 11.57
C ALA A 325 6.99 10.88 11.25
N PRO A 326 6.93 9.54 11.16
CA PRO A 326 5.66 8.80 11.14
C PRO A 326 4.73 9.19 12.30
N THR A 327 3.42 9.22 12.04
CA THR A 327 2.37 9.45 13.04
C THR A 327 1.10 8.67 12.70
N THR A 328 0.30 8.38 13.72
CA THR A 328 -1.06 7.82 13.62
C THR A 328 -2.13 8.89 13.31
N SER A 329 -1.77 10.17 13.44
CA SER A 329 -2.69 11.29 13.18
C SER A 329 -2.77 11.65 11.70
N PRO A 330 -3.89 12.21 11.23
CA PRO A 330 -4.01 12.70 9.86
C PRO A 330 -2.95 13.77 9.54
N VAL A 331 -2.28 13.63 8.39
CA VAL A 331 -1.26 14.54 7.87
C VAL A 331 -1.84 15.33 6.70
N ILE A 332 -1.54 16.64 6.59
CA ILE A 332 -1.96 17.45 5.44
C ILE A 332 -1.44 16.83 4.14
N LYS A 333 -2.33 16.65 3.15
CA LYS A 333 -1.96 16.11 1.84
C LYS A 333 -1.15 17.10 0.99
N PRO A 334 -0.39 16.64 -0.01
CA PRO A 334 0.18 17.51 -1.04
C PRO A 334 -0.91 18.36 -1.71
N LYS A 335 -0.58 19.61 -2.09
CA LYS A 335 -1.49 20.50 -2.83
C LYS A 335 -1.59 20.10 -4.30
N LEU A 336 -2.04 18.87 -4.54
CA LEU A 336 -2.25 18.31 -5.86
C LEU A 336 -3.76 18.09 -6.10
N PRO A 337 -4.22 18.19 -7.37
CA PRO A 337 -5.60 17.86 -7.71
C PRO A 337 -5.96 16.42 -7.31
N GLN A 338 -7.23 16.18 -6.98
CA GLN A 338 -7.71 14.83 -6.70
C GLN A 338 -7.58 13.97 -7.97
N SER A 339 -6.93 12.81 -7.84
CA SER A 339 -6.54 11.96 -8.97
C SER A 339 -7.68 11.17 -9.63
N ARG A 340 -8.85 11.08 -8.98
CA ARG A 340 -9.98 10.17 -9.27
C ARG A 340 -9.63 8.69 -9.22
N ILE A 341 -8.40 8.36 -8.82
CA ILE A 341 -7.98 7.00 -8.51
C ILE A 341 -8.54 6.67 -7.13
N SER A 342 -9.24 5.55 -7.00
CA SER A 342 -9.69 5.07 -5.69
C SER A 342 -8.49 4.74 -4.81
N TRP A 343 -8.64 4.90 -3.50
CA TRP A 343 -7.63 4.48 -2.55
C TRP A 343 -7.24 3.03 -2.78
N ARG A 344 -5.94 2.77 -2.63
CA ARG A 344 -5.40 1.44 -2.92
C ARG A 344 -5.89 0.45 -1.85
N SER A 345 -6.72 -0.48 -2.29
CA SER A 345 -7.12 -1.68 -1.58
C SER A 345 -7.06 -2.83 -2.57
N VAL A 346 -7.22 -4.05 -2.06
CA VAL A 346 -7.56 -5.21 -2.89
C VAL A 346 -8.75 -4.88 -3.80
N LYS A 347 -8.63 -5.21 -5.08
CA LYS A 347 -9.65 -4.97 -6.11
C LYS A 347 -10.57 -6.17 -6.25
N SER A 348 -11.87 -5.92 -6.22
CA SER A 348 -12.84 -6.94 -6.61
C SER A 348 -12.76 -7.24 -8.11
N ASP A 349 -13.02 -8.49 -8.48
CA ASP A 349 -13.03 -8.96 -9.86
C ASP A 349 -14.22 -9.90 -10.08
N TYR A 350 -14.99 -9.62 -11.14
CA TYR A 350 -16.12 -10.46 -11.58
C TYR A 350 -15.75 -11.29 -12.82
N PHE A 351 -14.47 -11.30 -13.21
CA PHE A 351 -13.89 -12.11 -14.28
C PHE A 351 -14.61 -12.00 -15.65
N ASN A 352 -15.23 -10.85 -15.90
CA ASN A 352 -15.91 -10.54 -17.17
C ASN A 352 -14.95 -10.05 -18.27
N SER A 353 -13.72 -9.69 -17.89
CA SER A 353 -12.67 -9.27 -18.82
C SER A 353 -12.03 -10.48 -19.51
N ASP A 354 -11.58 -10.31 -20.75
CA ASP A 354 -10.83 -11.33 -21.49
C ASP A 354 -9.36 -11.47 -21.02
N SER A 355 -8.87 -10.49 -20.28
CA SER A 355 -7.53 -10.49 -19.69
C SER A 355 -7.60 -10.32 -18.17
N LEU A 356 -6.70 -11.01 -17.47
CA LEU A 356 -6.56 -10.93 -16.03
C LEU A 356 -6.13 -9.51 -15.62
N SER A 357 -6.74 -8.95 -14.57
CA SER A 357 -6.34 -7.63 -14.04
C SER A 357 -4.87 -7.61 -13.65
N LEU A 358 -4.23 -6.44 -13.81
CA LEU A 358 -2.86 -6.20 -13.36
C LEU A 358 -2.70 -6.25 -11.84
N ASP A 359 -3.78 -6.20 -11.06
CA ASP A 359 -3.72 -6.31 -9.60
C ASP A 359 -3.36 -7.73 -9.14
N TRP A 360 -3.66 -8.74 -9.97
CA TRP A 360 -3.40 -10.14 -9.67
C TRP A 360 -1.94 -10.54 -9.84
N HIS A 361 -1.46 -11.40 -8.93
CA HIS A 361 -0.16 -12.05 -8.99
C HIS A 361 -0.23 -13.51 -8.52
N PHE A 362 0.89 -14.18 -8.73
CA PHE A 362 1.17 -15.54 -8.31
C PHE A 362 2.46 -15.55 -7.48
N LEU A 363 2.58 -16.54 -6.58
CA LEU A 363 3.77 -16.75 -5.74
C LEU A 363 4.72 -17.81 -6.33
N ASN A 364 4.34 -18.47 -7.42
CA ASN A 364 5.21 -19.37 -8.16
C ASN A 364 4.84 -19.35 -9.65
N LYS A 365 5.78 -19.80 -10.48
CA LYS A 365 5.61 -19.86 -11.94
C LYS A 365 4.59 -20.90 -12.38
N GLU A 366 4.48 -22.02 -11.66
CA GLU A 366 3.54 -23.07 -12.03
C GLU A 366 2.09 -22.54 -12.04
N SER A 367 1.67 -21.89 -10.96
CA SER A 367 0.31 -21.35 -10.82
C SER A 367 -0.01 -20.30 -11.89
N ALA A 368 0.98 -19.49 -12.25
CA ALA A 368 0.83 -18.45 -13.27
C ALA A 368 0.57 -18.98 -14.68
N THR A 369 0.79 -20.27 -14.92
CA THR A 369 0.45 -20.95 -16.19
C THR A 369 -0.84 -21.76 -16.12
N ARG A 370 -1.49 -21.82 -14.95
CA ARG A 370 -2.59 -22.76 -14.65
C ARG A 370 -3.92 -22.06 -14.37
N TYR A 371 -4.15 -20.90 -15.00
CA TYR A 371 -5.43 -20.22 -14.98
C TYR A 371 -6.01 -20.02 -16.39
N SER A 372 -7.33 -19.85 -16.50
CA SER A 372 -8.00 -19.51 -17.76
C SER A 372 -9.24 -18.65 -17.52
N LEU A 373 -9.41 -17.59 -18.30
CA LEU A 373 -10.64 -16.78 -18.38
C LEU A 373 -11.51 -17.15 -19.60
N SER A 374 -10.98 -18.00 -20.49
CA SER A 374 -11.67 -18.44 -21.71
C SER A 374 -12.28 -19.84 -21.58
N GLY A 375 -11.81 -20.66 -20.63
CA GLY A 375 -12.36 -22.00 -20.38
C GLY A 375 -13.82 -21.99 -19.95
N ARG A 376 -14.27 -20.89 -19.33
CA ARG A 376 -15.67 -20.57 -19.03
C ARG A 376 -15.81 -19.05 -18.94
N LYS A 377 -16.43 -18.41 -19.94
CA LYS A 377 -16.58 -16.94 -19.96
C LYS A 377 -17.32 -16.43 -18.72
N GLY A 378 -16.83 -15.33 -18.14
CA GLY A 378 -17.34 -14.77 -16.88
C GLY A 378 -16.81 -15.47 -15.62
N TRP A 379 -15.93 -16.47 -15.76
CA TRP A 379 -15.37 -17.23 -14.65
C TRP A 379 -13.85 -17.35 -14.80
N ALA A 380 -13.13 -17.31 -13.68
CA ALA A 380 -11.73 -17.72 -13.62
C ALA A 380 -11.62 -19.21 -13.29
N ARG A 381 -11.07 -20.00 -14.20
CA ARG A 381 -10.71 -21.41 -13.95
C ARG A 381 -9.30 -21.49 -13.40
N LEU A 382 -9.11 -22.17 -12.26
CA LEU A 382 -7.80 -22.61 -11.78
C LEU A 382 -7.66 -24.12 -11.99
N SER A 383 -6.54 -24.58 -12.53
CA SER A 383 -6.32 -25.98 -12.91
C SER A 383 -5.03 -26.54 -12.27
N PRO A 384 -5.10 -27.01 -11.01
CA PRO A 384 -3.93 -27.47 -10.28
C PRO A 384 -3.25 -28.66 -10.94
N GLY A 385 -1.92 -28.69 -10.82
CA GLY A 385 -1.11 -29.87 -11.10
C GLY A 385 -0.97 -30.73 -9.84
N ASP A 386 0.25 -31.16 -9.53
CA ASP A 386 0.54 -31.87 -8.29
C ASP A 386 0.49 -30.97 -7.05
N SER A 387 0.62 -29.65 -7.26
CA SER A 387 0.52 -28.62 -6.24
C SER A 387 -0.73 -27.76 -6.42
N LEU A 388 -1.11 -27.09 -5.33
CA LEU A 388 -2.14 -26.05 -5.34
C LEU A 388 -1.81 -24.97 -6.39
N THR A 389 -2.84 -24.50 -7.09
CA THR A 389 -2.78 -23.31 -7.96
C THR A 389 -3.59 -22.20 -7.32
N HIS A 390 -3.00 -21.00 -7.30
CA HIS A 390 -3.60 -19.81 -6.68
C HIS A 390 -3.63 -18.62 -7.62
N LEU A 391 -4.45 -17.64 -7.26
CA LEU A 391 -4.55 -16.33 -7.90
C LEU A 391 -4.76 -15.29 -6.80
N LEU A 392 -3.79 -14.39 -6.58
CA LEU A 392 -3.71 -13.58 -5.36
C LEU A 392 -3.51 -12.08 -5.61
N GLN A 393 -3.90 -11.27 -4.63
CA GLN A 393 -3.53 -9.85 -4.50
C GLN A 393 -2.85 -9.64 -3.14
N LYS A 394 -2.13 -8.53 -2.98
CA LYS A 394 -1.48 -8.20 -1.70
C LYS A 394 -2.55 -7.83 -0.67
N GLU A 395 -2.45 -8.37 0.54
CA GLU A 395 -3.36 -7.99 1.63
C GLU A 395 -3.07 -6.56 2.10
N THR A 396 -4.10 -5.73 2.26
CA THR A 396 -3.95 -4.29 2.52
C THR A 396 -4.56 -3.80 3.83
N ASP A 397 -5.42 -4.59 4.48
CA ASP A 397 -6.28 -4.09 5.56
C ASP A 397 -6.38 -5.07 6.72
N HIS A 398 -6.57 -4.54 7.93
CA HIS A 398 -6.83 -5.35 9.13
C HIS A 398 -8.30 -5.73 9.28
N PHE A 399 -9.18 -5.14 8.47
CA PHE A 399 -10.61 -5.35 8.48
C PHE A 399 -11.12 -5.43 7.05
N TYR A 400 -11.63 -6.58 6.67
CA TYR A 400 -12.26 -6.75 5.37
C TYR A 400 -13.12 -8.02 5.34
N THR A 401 -13.91 -8.13 4.28
CA THR A 401 -14.51 -9.38 3.87
C THR A 401 -13.92 -9.82 2.54
N ALA A 402 -13.69 -11.11 2.37
CA ALA A 402 -13.36 -11.73 1.09
C ALA A 402 -14.50 -12.67 0.72
N VAL A 403 -15.10 -12.51 -0.45
CA VAL A 403 -16.24 -13.31 -0.91
C VAL A 403 -15.92 -13.91 -2.27
N THR A 404 -16.23 -15.18 -2.46
CA THR A 404 -16.17 -15.83 -3.77
C THR A 404 -17.36 -16.75 -3.97
N LYS A 405 -17.66 -17.05 -5.23
CA LYS A 405 -18.58 -18.10 -5.62
C LYS A 405 -17.81 -19.08 -6.48
N VAL A 406 -17.67 -20.31 -5.97
CA VAL A 406 -16.85 -21.37 -6.57
C VAL A 406 -17.73 -22.51 -7.04
N ASP A 407 -17.43 -23.05 -8.20
CA ASP A 407 -17.98 -24.30 -8.74
C ASP A 407 -16.90 -25.38 -8.69
N ILE A 408 -17.08 -26.33 -7.78
CA ILE A 408 -16.19 -27.49 -7.63
C ILE A 408 -16.99 -28.73 -7.24
N ASN A 409 -16.74 -29.83 -7.93
CA ASN A 409 -17.25 -31.14 -7.55
C ASN A 409 -16.16 -31.94 -6.81
N ALA A 410 -15.84 -31.57 -5.57
CA ALA A 410 -14.81 -32.27 -4.80
C ALA A 410 -15.18 -33.74 -4.56
N MET A 411 -14.30 -34.66 -4.99
CA MET A 411 -14.55 -36.12 -4.96
C MET A 411 -13.63 -36.89 -4.00
N ASN A 412 -12.55 -36.26 -3.51
CA ASN A 412 -11.58 -36.88 -2.61
C ASN A 412 -10.90 -35.84 -1.72
N GLU A 413 -10.22 -36.30 -0.67
CA GLU A 413 -9.60 -35.45 0.36
C GLU A 413 -8.51 -34.49 -0.14
N LYS A 414 -7.98 -34.72 -1.36
CA LYS A 414 -7.01 -33.83 -2.00
C LYS A 414 -7.67 -32.72 -2.82
N SER A 415 -8.98 -32.79 -3.04
CA SER A 415 -9.72 -31.87 -3.91
C SER A 415 -10.39 -30.77 -3.09
N GLY A 416 -10.07 -29.52 -3.40
CA GLY A 416 -10.66 -28.38 -2.71
C GLY A 416 -10.41 -27.06 -3.44
N ALA A 417 -11.35 -26.13 -3.31
CA ALA A 417 -11.21 -24.79 -3.89
C ALA A 417 -11.96 -23.73 -3.09
N GLY A 418 -11.39 -22.53 -3.01
CA GLY A 418 -11.97 -21.43 -2.25
C GLY A 418 -11.02 -20.26 -2.03
N ILE A 419 -11.12 -19.63 -0.86
CA ILE A 419 -10.35 -18.46 -0.45
C ILE A 419 -9.04 -18.87 0.20
N TYR A 420 -7.95 -18.18 -0.19
CA TYR A 420 -6.59 -18.43 0.26
C TYR A 420 -5.93 -17.18 0.83
N LEU A 421 -5.30 -17.28 1.99
CA LEU A 421 -4.31 -16.32 2.44
C LEU A 421 -2.99 -17.04 2.68
N SER A 422 -1.90 -16.48 2.18
CA SER A 422 -0.56 -16.97 2.46
C SER A 422 0.51 -15.94 2.14
N SER A 423 1.71 -16.17 2.64
CA SER A 423 2.89 -15.36 2.36
C SER A 423 4.08 -16.27 2.05
N GLY A 424 5.09 -15.70 1.39
CA GLY A 424 6.39 -16.32 1.33
C GLY A 424 6.37 -17.69 0.66
N ASN A 425 6.96 -18.68 1.33
CA ASN A 425 7.07 -20.04 0.80
C ASN A 425 5.79 -20.88 1.01
N GLN A 426 4.69 -20.23 1.39
CA GLN A 426 3.36 -20.81 1.51
C GLN A 426 3.21 -21.88 2.61
N LYS A 427 4.07 -21.84 3.65
CA LYS A 427 3.99 -22.78 4.80
C LYS A 427 2.98 -22.36 5.86
N VAL A 428 2.78 -21.06 6.06
CA VAL A 428 1.68 -20.52 6.89
C VAL A 428 0.58 -20.07 5.95
N GLN A 429 -0.59 -20.67 6.10
CA GLN A 429 -1.70 -20.49 5.18
C GLN A 429 -3.05 -20.59 5.90
N VAL A 430 -4.00 -19.82 5.39
CA VAL A 430 -5.42 -19.90 5.74
C VAL A 430 -6.17 -20.37 4.51
N LYS A 431 -7.01 -21.40 4.68
CA LYS A 431 -7.87 -21.94 3.61
C LYS A 431 -9.31 -21.98 4.08
N LEU A 432 -10.21 -21.32 3.36
CA LEU A 432 -11.66 -21.49 3.45
C LEU A 432 -12.17 -22.04 2.12
N TYR A 433 -12.69 -23.27 2.09
CA TYR A 433 -12.96 -23.97 0.83
C TYR A 433 -14.09 -24.97 0.90
N SER A 434 -14.68 -25.25 -0.27
CA SER A 434 -15.50 -26.45 -0.50
C SER A 434 -14.57 -27.59 -0.88
N GLY A 435 -14.70 -28.74 -0.20
CA GLY A 435 -13.82 -29.89 -0.36
C GLY A 435 -14.51 -31.20 0.02
N TYR A 436 -13.71 -32.24 0.24
CA TYR A 436 -14.20 -33.57 0.58
C TYR A 436 -13.49 -34.13 1.82
N ASP A 437 -14.27 -34.66 2.75
CA ASP A 437 -13.81 -35.43 3.91
C ASP A 437 -14.98 -36.31 4.33
N ASN A 438 -14.92 -37.59 3.94
CA ASN A 438 -16.00 -38.56 4.08
C ASN A 438 -17.38 -38.01 3.62
N GLY A 439 -17.35 -37.30 2.49
CA GLY A 439 -18.49 -36.54 1.93
C GLY A 439 -18.12 -35.08 1.65
N LYS A 440 -18.98 -34.34 0.96
CA LYS A 440 -18.75 -32.92 0.65
C LYS A 440 -18.84 -32.07 1.91
N LYS A 441 -17.81 -31.26 2.16
CA LYS A 441 -17.70 -30.39 3.34
C LYS A 441 -17.34 -28.97 2.93
N ILE A 442 -17.65 -28.03 3.81
CA ILE A 442 -16.98 -26.72 3.82
C ILE A 442 -15.97 -26.75 4.97
N LEU A 443 -14.73 -26.43 4.67
CA LEU A 443 -13.62 -26.49 5.61
C LEU A 443 -12.97 -25.12 5.75
N PHE A 444 -12.63 -24.77 6.98
CA PHE A 444 -11.87 -23.57 7.32
C PHE A 444 -10.67 -23.97 8.18
N LYS A 445 -9.45 -23.70 7.70
CA LYS A 445 -8.22 -24.25 8.30
C LYS A 445 -7.10 -23.21 8.37
N MET A 446 -6.37 -23.23 9.48
CA MET A 446 -5.04 -22.63 9.64
C MET A 446 -4.22 -23.49 10.61
N GLY A 447 -3.14 -24.10 10.12
CA GLY A 447 -2.36 -25.08 10.90
C GLY A 447 -3.27 -26.21 11.43
N ASN A 448 -3.24 -26.42 12.75
CA ASN A 448 -4.05 -27.44 13.42
C ASN A 448 -5.48 -26.96 13.77
N GLN A 449 -5.78 -25.67 13.59
CA GLN A 449 -7.13 -25.15 13.81
C GLN A 449 -7.99 -25.47 12.59
N ILE A 450 -8.95 -26.37 12.77
CA ILE A 450 -9.86 -26.81 11.71
C ILE A 450 -11.30 -26.60 12.17
N ARG A 451 -12.13 -26.05 11.29
CA ARG A 451 -13.59 -26.05 11.38
C ARG A 451 -14.14 -26.76 10.14
N THR A 452 -15.18 -27.56 10.32
CA THR A 452 -15.79 -28.33 9.24
C THR A 452 -17.30 -28.42 9.43
N VAL A 453 -18.05 -28.26 8.35
CA VAL A 453 -19.50 -28.43 8.31
C VAL A 453 -19.90 -29.19 7.04
N ALA A 454 -21.05 -29.85 7.06
CA ALA A 454 -21.59 -30.48 5.86
C ALA A 454 -21.87 -29.43 4.78
N ASN A 455 -21.44 -29.70 3.54
CA ASN A 455 -21.78 -28.83 2.43
C ASN A 455 -23.24 -29.11 2.00
N THR A 456 -24.12 -28.16 2.32
CA THR A 456 -25.56 -28.20 1.95
C THR A 456 -25.89 -27.35 0.72
N ALA A 457 -24.90 -26.71 0.10
CA ALA A 457 -25.08 -25.82 -1.05
C ALA A 457 -24.86 -26.53 -2.41
N GLY A 458 -24.24 -27.71 -2.42
CA GLY A 458 -23.94 -28.45 -3.65
C GLY A 458 -22.56 -28.10 -4.22
N ASN A 459 -22.39 -28.15 -5.55
CA ASN A 459 -21.10 -27.88 -6.20
C ASN A 459 -20.80 -26.38 -6.29
N ILE A 460 -21.84 -25.57 -6.51
CA ILE A 460 -21.73 -24.12 -6.59
C ILE A 460 -21.99 -23.57 -5.20
N VAL A 461 -20.94 -23.01 -4.58
CA VAL A 461 -20.96 -22.54 -3.20
C VAL A 461 -20.44 -21.11 -3.13
N TRP A 462 -21.13 -20.28 -2.35
CA TRP A 462 -20.61 -19.00 -1.92
C TRP A 462 -19.80 -19.17 -0.65
N LEU A 463 -18.59 -18.62 -0.63
CA LEU A 463 -17.70 -18.62 0.53
C LEU A 463 -17.42 -17.18 0.93
N LYS A 464 -17.41 -16.90 2.24
CA LYS A 464 -17.05 -15.60 2.79
C LYS A 464 -16.11 -15.76 3.97
N LEU A 465 -14.99 -15.06 3.93
CA LEU A 465 -14.07 -14.89 5.05
C LEU A 465 -14.20 -13.46 5.57
N THR A 466 -14.38 -13.28 6.88
CA THR A 466 -14.30 -11.95 7.52
C THR A 466 -13.00 -11.87 8.31
N ARG A 467 -12.31 -10.75 8.18
CA ARG A 467 -11.14 -10.40 8.98
C ARG A 467 -11.49 -9.24 9.91
N GLU A 468 -11.26 -9.45 11.20
CA GLU A 468 -11.36 -8.43 12.24
C GLU A 468 -10.07 -8.48 13.07
N GLU A 469 -9.13 -7.60 12.74
CA GLU A 469 -7.76 -7.63 13.26
C GLU A 469 -7.10 -9.00 13.01
N HIS A 470 -6.78 -9.73 14.08
CA HIS A 470 -6.19 -11.06 14.03
C HIS A 470 -7.23 -12.20 14.00
N LEU A 471 -8.53 -11.90 13.95
CA LEU A 471 -9.57 -12.91 13.97
C LEU A 471 -10.17 -13.10 12.58
N LEU A 472 -10.16 -14.34 12.12
CA LEU A 472 -10.74 -14.75 10.85
C LEU A 472 -11.95 -15.64 11.09
N THR A 473 -13.08 -15.32 10.46
CA THR A 473 -14.31 -16.12 10.56
C THR A 473 -14.80 -16.56 9.19
N GLY A 474 -15.08 -17.85 9.04
CA GLY A 474 -15.52 -18.45 7.78
C GLY A 474 -17.04 -18.65 7.73
N TYR A 475 -17.62 -18.35 6.58
CA TYR A 475 -19.04 -18.54 6.27
C TYR A 475 -19.22 -19.20 4.90
N TYR A 476 -20.35 -19.87 4.72
CA TYR A 476 -20.79 -20.35 3.41
C TYR A 476 -22.27 -20.05 3.15
N SER A 477 -22.66 -20.07 1.88
CA SER A 477 -24.03 -19.83 1.45
C SER A 477 -24.35 -20.56 0.14
N ALA A 478 -25.63 -20.89 -0.05
CA ALA A 478 -26.16 -21.41 -1.32
C ALA A 478 -26.62 -20.29 -2.27
N ASP A 479 -26.95 -19.11 -1.74
CA ASP A 479 -27.57 -18.00 -2.49
C ASP A 479 -26.78 -16.69 -2.44
N GLY A 480 -25.70 -16.63 -1.65
CA GLY A 480 -24.89 -15.43 -1.44
C GLY A 480 -25.54 -14.38 -0.53
N LYS A 481 -26.72 -14.67 0.04
CA LYS A 481 -27.51 -13.77 0.88
C LYS A 481 -27.62 -14.29 2.32
N SER A 482 -27.99 -15.56 2.45
CA SER A 482 -28.16 -16.24 3.72
C SER A 482 -26.86 -16.97 4.07
N TRP A 483 -26.09 -16.38 4.99
CA TRP A 483 -24.77 -16.88 5.36
C TRP A 483 -24.81 -17.75 6.62
N LYS A 484 -24.20 -18.93 6.55
CA LYS A 484 -24.04 -19.86 7.68
C LYS A 484 -22.59 -19.84 8.17
N PRO A 485 -22.32 -19.64 9.47
CA PRO A 485 -20.97 -19.72 10.00
C PRO A 485 -20.46 -21.17 9.96
N ILE A 486 -19.15 -21.35 9.84
CA ILE A 486 -18.50 -22.67 9.82
C ILE A 486 -18.00 -23.05 11.22
N GLY A 487 -17.89 -22.10 12.13
CA GLY A 487 -17.53 -22.29 13.54
C GLY A 487 -16.93 -21.03 14.15
N GLU A 488 -16.36 -21.18 15.35
CA GLU A 488 -15.67 -20.09 16.05
C GLU A 488 -14.49 -19.52 15.24
N PRO A 489 -14.17 -18.23 15.39
CA PRO A 489 -13.05 -17.59 14.71
C PRO A 489 -11.71 -18.34 14.91
N ILE A 490 -10.81 -18.17 13.94
CA ILE A 490 -9.42 -18.63 13.99
C ILE A 490 -8.51 -17.41 14.13
N SER A 491 -7.57 -17.47 15.07
CA SER A 491 -6.53 -16.44 15.20
C SER A 491 -5.49 -16.56 14.08
N SER A 492 -5.20 -15.45 13.40
CA SER A 492 -4.23 -15.32 12.31
C SER A 492 -2.87 -14.76 12.71
N ILE A 493 -2.60 -14.57 14.01
CA ILE A 493 -1.35 -13.94 14.50
C ILE A 493 -0.08 -14.56 13.89
N ASP A 494 -0.05 -15.89 13.69
CA ASP A 494 1.12 -16.56 13.08
C ASP A 494 1.34 -16.22 11.60
N LEU A 495 0.28 -15.84 10.88
CA LEU A 495 0.37 -15.30 9.53
C LEU A 495 0.76 -13.82 9.56
N ASP A 496 0.24 -13.08 10.54
CA ASP A 496 0.35 -11.62 10.63
C ASP A 496 1.71 -11.14 11.14
N LYS A 497 2.47 -12.00 11.82
CA LYS A 497 3.83 -11.70 12.28
C LYS A 497 4.91 -12.06 11.24
N GLY A 498 6.09 -11.48 11.42
CA GLY A 498 7.29 -11.86 10.68
C GLY A 498 7.65 -13.35 10.89
N GLN A 499 7.95 -14.03 9.80
CA GLN A 499 8.36 -15.44 9.71
C GLN A 499 9.77 -15.49 9.12
N PRO A 500 10.83 -15.51 9.96
CA PRO A 500 12.23 -15.30 9.54
C PRO A 500 12.75 -16.18 8.39
N ASN A 501 12.15 -17.36 8.19
CA ASN A 501 12.56 -18.31 7.14
C ASN A 501 11.62 -18.32 5.92
N PHE A 502 10.47 -17.66 6.01
CA PHE A 502 9.35 -17.85 5.08
C PHE A 502 8.94 -16.55 4.38
N ASN A 503 8.81 -15.44 5.12
CA ASN A 503 8.29 -14.17 4.58
C ASN A 503 9.17 -12.94 4.86
N SER A 504 10.42 -13.08 5.33
CA SER A 504 11.25 -11.94 5.80
C SER A 504 11.48 -10.78 4.82
N TRP A 505 11.07 -10.93 3.56
CA TRP A 505 11.22 -9.92 2.50
C TRP A 505 9.89 -9.60 1.81
N VAL A 506 8.83 -10.32 2.15
CA VAL A 506 7.57 -10.34 1.42
C VAL A 506 6.37 -10.40 2.36
N GLY A 507 5.20 -9.95 1.90
CA GLY A 507 4.00 -9.91 2.74
C GLY A 507 2.87 -10.84 2.33
N THR A 508 1.90 -10.96 3.22
CA THR A 508 0.68 -11.74 3.02
C THR A 508 -0.07 -11.30 1.77
N SER A 509 -0.53 -12.31 1.04
CA SER A 509 -1.40 -12.19 -0.12
C SER A 509 -2.70 -12.96 0.14
N LEU A 510 -3.77 -12.50 -0.50
CA LEU A 510 -5.14 -12.97 -0.33
C LEU A 510 -5.76 -13.20 -1.71
N GLY A 511 -6.57 -14.24 -1.87
CA GLY A 511 -7.29 -14.48 -3.12
C GLY A 511 -7.89 -15.86 -3.19
N LEU A 512 -7.70 -16.54 -4.31
CA LEU A 512 -8.36 -17.79 -4.67
C LEU A 512 -7.35 -18.94 -4.79
N PHE A 513 -7.79 -20.17 -4.54
CA PHE A 513 -7.00 -21.36 -4.83
C PHE A 513 -7.84 -22.56 -5.27
N ALA A 514 -7.21 -23.48 -6.01
CA ALA A 514 -7.70 -24.83 -6.25
C ALA A 514 -6.57 -25.86 -6.03
N GLU A 515 -6.91 -27.02 -5.49
CA GLU A 515 -6.02 -28.17 -5.31
C GLU A 515 -6.72 -29.48 -5.70
N GLY A 516 -5.94 -30.44 -6.22
CA GLY A 516 -6.41 -31.78 -6.60
C GLY A 516 -7.27 -31.88 -7.87
N MET A 517 -8.03 -30.84 -8.20
CA MET A 517 -8.83 -30.78 -9.43
C MET A 517 -9.15 -29.33 -9.85
N PRO A 518 -9.52 -29.09 -11.13
CA PRO A 518 -9.95 -27.77 -11.57
C PRO A 518 -11.20 -27.25 -10.85
N ALA A 519 -11.26 -25.94 -10.65
CA ALA A 519 -12.42 -25.23 -10.13
C ALA A 519 -12.63 -23.90 -10.87
N ASP A 520 -13.89 -23.50 -11.00
CA ASP A 520 -14.27 -22.22 -11.60
C ASP A 520 -14.72 -21.24 -10.52
N PHE A 521 -14.30 -19.98 -10.63
CA PHE A 521 -14.70 -18.89 -9.74
C PHE A 521 -15.43 -17.80 -10.52
N ASP A 522 -16.65 -17.45 -10.09
CA ASP A 522 -17.49 -16.41 -10.73
C ASP A 522 -17.01 -15.00 -10.39
N LEU A 523 -16.46 -14.86 -9.18
CA LEU A 523 -16.05 -13.58 -8.62
C LEU A 523 -15.08 -13.74 -7.47
N PHE A 524 -14.35 -12.67 -7.21
CA PHE A 524 -13.65 -12.41 -5.97
C PHE A 524 -13.98 -10.98 -5.54
N ILE A 525 -14.61 -10.82 -4.38
CA ILE A 525 -14.99 -9.52 -3.84
C ILE A 525 -14.21 -9.27 -2.57
N CYS A 526 -13.57 -8.10 -2.48
CA CYS A 526 -12.99 -7.63 -1.23
C CYS A 526 -13.81 -6.45 -0.70
N LYS A 527 -14.06 -6.43 0.62
CA LYS A 527 -14.89 -5.45 1.31
C LYS A 527 -16.30 -5.34 0.70
N ASP A 528 -17.00 -6.47 0.70
CA ASP A 528 -18.42 -6.57 0.34
C ASP A 528 -19.29 -5.63 1.18
N ALA A 529 -19.98 -4.70 0.53
CA ALA A 529 -20.83 -3.70 1.18
C ALA A 529 -22.03 -4.28 1.94
N ARG A 530 -22.45 -5.51 1.61
CA ARG A 530 -23.57 -6.20 2.27
C ARG A 530 -23.17 -6.86 3.58
N SER A 531 -21.88 -6.95 3.83
CA SER A 531 -21.32 -7.37 5.10
C SER A 531 -21.18 -6.18 6.05
N ILE A 532 -21.04 -6.47 7.35
CA ILE A 532 -20.82 -5.43 8.38
C ILE A 532 -19.44 -4.81 8.16
N LEU A 533 -19.38 -3.48 8.10
CA LEU A 533 -18.14 -2.71 8.03
C LEU A 533 -17.98 -1.93 9.36
N PRO A 534 -17.12 -2.38 10.28
CA PRO A 534 -16.90 -1.68 11.55
C PRO A 534 -16.39 -0.26 11.31
N ALA A 535 -16.94 0.76 11.97
CA ALA A 535 -16.52 2.15 11.76
C ALA A 535 -15.03 2.37 12.08
N VAL A 536 -14.46 1.57 12.98
CA VAL A 536 -13.04 1.60 13.33
C VAL A 536 -12.10 1.08 12.24
N SER A 537 -12.63 0.46 11.17
CA SER A 537 -11.86 0.00 10.01
C SER A 537 -11.56 1.09 8.98
N TYR A 538 -11.78 2.36 9.32
CA TYR A 538 -11.48 3.46 8.40
C TYR A 538 -10.02 3.43 7.94
N ASN A 539 -9.80 3.80 6.68
CA ASN A 539 -8.48 3.95 6.07
C ASN A 539 -7.97 5.40 6.19
N ASN A 540 -8.88 6.37 6.33
CA ASN A 540 -8.55 7.77 6.56
C ASN A 540 -9.66 8.43 7.39
N GLN A 541 -9.33 9.48 8.14
CA GLN A 541 -10.31 10.25 8.91
C GLN A 541 -9.82 11.67 9.18
N PHE A 542 -10.75 12.54 9.57
CA PHE A 542 -10.44 13.83 10.17
C PHE A 542 -11.48 14.23 11.23
N GLY A 543 -11.03 14.76 12.37
CA GLY A 543 -11.89 15.25 13.45
C GLY A 543 -12.56 14.15 14.31
N LEU A 544 -12.20 12.88 14.08
CA LEU A 544 -12.82 11.74 14.75
C LEU A 544 -11.84 11.01 15.69
N VAL A 545 -12.41 10.26 16.62
CA VAL A 545 -11.68 9.43 17.58
C VAL A 545 -12.31 8.05 17.71
N LYS A 546 -11.47 7.03 17.96
CA LYS A 546 -11.92 5.70 18.38
C LYS A 546 -12.13 5.71 19.89
N VAL A 547 -13.31 5.31 20.36
CA VAL A 547 -13.61 5.16 21.79
C VAL A 547 -14.26 3.81 22.06
N SER A 548 -14.15 3.33 23.30
CA SER A 548 -14.88 2.15 23.76
C SER A 548 -16.18 2.60 24.44
N ASN A 549 -17.30 2.00 24.03
CA ASN A 549 -18.61 2.19 24.63
C ASN A 549 -19.21 0.82 24.99
N ASN A 550 -19.36 0.51 26.28
CA ASN A 550 -19.82 -0.80 26.77
C ASN A 550 -19.08 -1.99 26.11
N ASN A 551 -17.74 -1.95 26.12
CA ASN A 551 -16.85 -2.95 25.50
C ASN A 551 -16.99 -3.08 23.97
N THR A 552 -17.66 -2.13 23.32
CA THR A 552 -17.79 -2.07 21.86
C THR A 552 -17.01 -0.88 21.33
N ASN A 553 -16.17 -1.11 20.33
CA ASN A 553 -15.43 -0.05 19.67
C ASN A 553 -16.37 0.77 18.77
N VAL A 554 -16.32 2.09 18.92
CA VAL A 554 -17.11 3.05 18.13
C VAL A 554 -16.24 4.23 17.69
N VAL A 555 -16.69 4.94 16.66
CA VAL A 555 -16.06 6.17 16.18
C VAL A 555 -17.00 7.35 16.38
N THR A 556 -16.46 8.48 16.86
CA THR A 556 -17.23 9.68 17.20
C THR A 556 -16.44 10.96 16.96
N ASN A 557 -17.14 12.10 16.84
CA ASN A 557 -16.55 13.42 16.68
C ASN A 557 -16.01 13.98 18.02
N LEU A 558 -14.85 14.63 17.96
CA LEU A 558 -14.22 15.30 19.11
C LEU A 558 -14.63 16.77 19.25
N THR A 559 -14.90 17.44 18.13
CA THR A 559 -15.14 18.89 18.09
C THR A 559 -16.56 19.21 17.62
N SER A 560 -16.94 20.48 17.78
CA SER A 560 -18.24 20.97 17.32
C SER A 560 -18.40 20.99 15.80
N ASN A 561 -17.29 20.85 15.08
CA ASN A 561 -17.23 20.93 13.61
C ASN A 561 -17.55 19.58 12.93
N GLY A 562 -17.89 18.55 13.71
CA GLY A 562 -18.14 17.21 13.20
C GLY A 562 -16.84 16.49 12.84
N GLY A 563 -16.82 15.82 11.69
CA GLY A 563 -15.67 15.09 11.18
C GLY A 563 -16.06 14.11 10.07
N TRP A 564 -15.10 13.37 9.55
CA TRP A 564 -15.38 12.33 8.57
C TRP A 564 -14.41 11.17 8.69
N LEU A 565 -14.85 9.99 8.24
CA LEU A 565 -14.01 8.82 8.01
C LEU A 565 -14.25 8.28 6.60
N MET A 566 -13.29 7.51 6.09
CA MET A 566 -13.32 6.89 4.78
C MET A 566 -12.99 5.40 4.88
N PHE A 567 -13.78 4.57 4.20
CA PHE A 567 -13.47 3.17 3.92
C PHE A 567 -13.03 3.04 2.47
N SER A 568 -11.85 2.45 2.23
CA SER A 568 -11.35 2.28 0.87
C SER A 568 -12.00 1.10 0.18
N GLY A 569 -12.35 1.25 -1.10
CA GLY A 569 -12.66 0.15 -2.03
C GLY A 569 -13.81 -0.78 -1.62
N ILE A 570 -14.90 -0.22 -1.09
CA ILE A 570 -16.11 -0.99 -0.77
C ILE A 570 -16.83 -1.41 -2.05
N ASP A 571 -17.10 -2.70 -2.23
CA ASP A 571 -17.84 -3.21 -3.39
C ASP A 571 -19.36 -3.24 -3.13
N LEU A 572 -20.08 -2.36 -3.82
CA LEU A 572 -21.54 -2.23 -3.74
C LEU A 572 -22.29 -3.27 -4.59
N GLY A 573 -21.60 -4.15 -5.31
CA GLY A 573 -22.17 -5.17 -6.16
C GLY A 573 -22.47 -4.70 -7.59
N GLN A 574 -22.76 -5.65 -8.47
CA GLN A 574 -23.32 -5.39 -9.81
C GLN A 574 -24.78 -4.92 -9.77
N GLN A 575 -25.48 -5.19 -8.65
CA GLN A 575 -26.81 -4.68 -8.35
C GLN A 575 -26.70 -3.64 -7.23
N ALA A 576 -27.29 -2.47 -7.46
CA ALA A 576 -27.22 -1.39 -6.50
C ALA A 576 -28.00 -1.79 -5.24
N PRO A 577 -27.45 -1.56 -4.03
CA PRO A 577 -28.22 -1.71 -2.82
C PRO A 577 -29.39 -0.71 -2.83
N LYS A 578 -30.46 -1.01 -2.10
CA LYS A 578 -31.62 -0.09 -1.99
C LYS A 578 -31.48 0.90 -0.84
N SER A 579 -30.70 0.54 0.17
CA SER A 579 -30.58 1.32 1.38
C SER A 579 -29.24 1.09 2.09
N VAL A 580 -28.94 1.97 3.03
CA VAL A 580 -27.77 1.92 3.90
C VAL A 580 -28.24 2.00 5.34
N GLU A 581 -27.58 1.26 6.22
CA GLU A 581 -27.87 1.21 7.64
C GLU A 581 -26.59 1.41 8.43
N ILE A 582 -26.67 2.21 9.49
CA ILE A 582 -25.63 2.31 10.52
C ILE A 582 -26.15 1.75 11.82
N LYS A 583 -25.27 1.12 12.59
CA LYS A 583 -25.50 0.81 14.00
C LYS A 583 -24.76 1.84 14.86
N ALA A 584 -25.48 2.58 15.70
CA ALA A 584 -24.91 3.71 16.44
C ALA A 584 -25.63 3.99 17.77
N VAL A 585 -24.95 4.73 18.64
CA VAL A 585 -25.53 5.40 19.81
C VAL A 585 -25.59 6.90 19.52
N ALA A 586 -26.70 7.56 19.84
CA ALA A 586 -26.88 8.98 19.58
C ALA A 586 -27.45 9.72 20.80
N ASN A 587 -26.78 10.79 21.19
CA ASN A 587 -27.18 11.66 22.31
C ASN A 587 -28.09 12.82 21.87
N SER A 588 -28.12 13.12 20.57
CA SER A 588 -29.00 14.10 19.94
C SER A 588 -29.58 13.54 18.64
N SER A 589 -30.51 14.25 18.04
CA SER A 589 -31.00 13.94 16.70
C SER A 589 -30.20 14.72 15.65
N GLY A 590 -30.02 14.13 14.47
CA GLY A 590 -29.24 14.76 13.41
C GLY A 590 -29.24 13.94 12.13
N ILE A 591 -28.31 14.26 11.23
CA ILE A 591 -28.17 13.59 9.94
C ILE A 591 -26.70 13.21 9.74
N LEU A 592 -26.43 11.93 9.53
CA LEU A 592 -25.14 11.46 9.02
C LEU A 592 -25.20 11.43 7.50
N GLU A 593 -24.19 11.99 6.83
CA GLU A 593 -24.11 11.92 5.37
C GLU A 593 -23.19 10.77 4.93
N VAL A 594 -23.60 10.05 3.87
CA VAL A 594 -22.80 9.02 3.22
C VAL A 594 -22.43 9.49 1.82
N TRP A 595 -21.14 9.62 1.55
CA TRP A 595 -20.59 10.07 0.28
C TRP A 595 -19.78 8.95 -0.38
N ALA A 596 -19.70 8.96 -1.71
CA ALA A 596 -18.83 8.10 -2.50
C ALA A 596 -17.74 8.92 -3.20
N ASP A 597 -16.54 8.36 -3.23
CA ASP A 597 -15.31 8.77 -3.93
C ASP A 597 -14.63 10.05 -3.43
N ASP A 598 -15.37 11.08 -3.02
CA ASP A 598 -14.81 12.30 -2.41
C ASP A 598 -15.92 13.14 -1.71
N LEU A 599 -15.53 14.02 -0.78
CA LEU A 599 -16.46 14.90 -0.03
C LEU A 599 -16.87 16.18 -0.78
N GLN A 600 -16.17 16.56 -1.85
CA GLN A 600 -16.44 17.74 -2.67
C GLN A 600 -16.82 17.37 -4.10
N THR A 601 -16.00 16.55 -4.75
CA THR A 601 -16.19 16.15 -6.16
C THR A 601 -16.92 14.82 -6.32
N GLY A 602 -17.14 14.11 -5.21
CA GLY A 602 -17.82 12.82 -5.17
C GLY A 602 -19.35 12.95 -5.14
N LYS A 603 -20.01 11.84 -4.79
CA LYS A 603 -21.48 11.75 -4.81
C LYS A 603 -22.02 11.58 -3.40
N LEU A 604 -22.86 12.50 -2.94
CA LEU A 604 -23.71 12.28 -1.77
C LEU A 604 -24.78 11.23 -2.11
N ILE A 605 -24.65 10.02 -1.56
CA ILE A 605 -25.52 8.88 -1.88
C ILE A 605 -26.62 8.65 -0.85
N ALA A 606 -26.45 9.06 0.40
CA ALA A 606 -27.50 8.98 1.42
C ALA A 606 -27.35 10.04 2.51
N LYS A 607 -28.49 10.38 3.12
CA LYS A 607 -28.59 11.14 4.37
C LYS A 607 -29.34 10.25 5.35
N ILE A 608 -28.68 9.82 6.43
CA ILE A 608 -29.27 8.93 7.44
C ILE A 608 -29.73 9.78 8.62
N PRO A 609 -31.05 10.01 8.79
CA PRO A 609 -31.57 10.64 9.98
C PRO A 609 -31.37 9.70 11.16
N TYR A 610 -30.83 10.24 12.25
CA TYR A 610 -30.75 9.54 13.53
C TYR A 610 -31.45 10.36 14.60
N ARG A 611 -31.95 9.68 15.63
CA ARG A 611 -32.62 10.29 16.78
C ARG A 611 -31.86 9.97 18.06
N ALA A 612 -32.00 10.84 19.05
CA ALA A 612 -31.49 10.55 20.38
C ALA A 612 -32.05 9.21 20.91
N ALA A 613 -31.18 8.35 21.39
CA ALA A 613 -31.51 7.01 21.90
C ALA A 613 -30.81 6.69 23.23
N GLY A 614 -30.35 7.72 23.95
CA GLY A 614 -29.62 7.56 25.20
C GLY A 614 -28.36 6.72 24.99
N LYS A 615 -28.16 5.68 25.82
CA LYS A 615 -27.01 4.76 25.75
C LYS A 615 -27.25 3.52 24.87
N GLU A 616 -28.43 3.40 24.27
CA GLU A 616 -28.82 2.22 23.51
C GLU A 616 -28.18 2.24 22.11
N MET A 617 -27.64 1.09 21.70
CA MET A 617 -27.07 0.87 20.37
C MET A 617 -28.17 0.44 19.41
N ILE A 618 -28.65 1.35 18.56
CA ILE A 618 -29.76 1.09 17.64
C ILE A 618 -29.34 1.25 16.18
N SER A 619 -30.18 0.76 15.26
CA SER A 619 -29.94 0.86 13.82
C SER A 619 -30.71 2.02 13.22
N PHE A 620 -30.04 2.82 12.37
CA PHE A 620 -30.64 3.90 11.60
C PHE A 620 -30.45 3.60 10.11
N LYS A 621 -31.52 3.74 9.32
CA LYS A 621 -31.55 3.31 7.92
C LYS A 621 -32.05 4.44 7.01
N ALA A 622 -31.50 4.54 5.82
CA ALA A 622 -31.98 5.44 4.76
C ALA A 622 -31.89 4.79 3.38
N ALA A 623 -32.74 5.23 2.46
CA ALA A 623 -32.62 4.88 1.04
C ALA A 623 -31.32 5.48 0.46
N ILE A 624 -30.69 4.77 -0.47
CA ILE A 624 -29.53 5.27 -1.19
C ILE A 624 -29.91 5.68 -2.61
N LYS A 625 -29.18 6.65 -3.17
CA LYS A 625 -29.14 6.84 -4.62
C LYS A 625 -28.44 5.65 -5.25
N SER A 626 -28.95 5.19 -6.40
CA SER A 626 -28.40 4.04 -7.12
C SER A 626 -26.90 4.21 -7.40
N LEU A 627 -26.09 3.30 -6.86
CA LEU A 627 -24.65 3.22 -7.02
C LEU A 627 -24.23 1.75 -7.03
N LYS A 628 -23.26 1.39 -7.88
CA LYS A 628 -22.81 0.01 -8.14
C LYS A 628 -21.29 -0.01 -8.28
N GLY A 629 -20.68 -1.18 -8.09
CA GLY A 629 -19.24 -1.36 -8.24
C GLY A 629 -18.45 -0.90 -7.01
N GLN A 630 -17.13 -0.78 -7.19
CA GLN A 630 -16.21 -0.51 -6.09
C GLN A 630 -15.97 1.00 -5.91
N HIS A 631 -16.14 1.49 -4.69
CA HIS A 631 -16.05 2.92 -4.34
C HIS A 631 -15.37 3.15 -3.00
N ASP A 632 -14.70 4.29 -2.84
CA ASP A 632 -14.34 4.78 -1.52
C ASP A 632 -15.58 5.38 -0.86
N ILE A 633 -15.92 4.96 0.37
CA ILE A 633 -17.14 5.38 1.05
C ILE A 633 -16.79 6.25 2.25
N PHE A 634 -17.37 7.44 2.33
CA PHE A 634 -17.15 8.38 3.40
C PHE A 634 -18.39 8.51 4.28
N LEU A 635 -18.18 8.54 5.60
CA LEU A 635 -19.20 8.97 6.56
C LEU A 635 -18.82 10.34 7.09
N LYS A 636 -19.69 11.32 6.87
CA LYS A 636 -19.50 12.69 7.35
C LYS A 636 -20.45 12.94 8.52
N PHE A 637 -19.85 13.11 9.68
CA PHE A 637 -20.50 13.40 10.95
C PHE A 637 -21.00 14.86 10.94
N PRO A 638 -22.21 15.12 11.44
CA PRO A 638 -22.74 16.48 11.45
C PRO A 638 -21.96 17.38 12.41
N GLU A 639 -22.02 18.68 12.15
CA GLU A 639 -21.66 19.70 13.14
C GLU A 639 -22.61 19.59 14.35
N GLY A 640 -22.12 19.88 15.56
CA GLY A 640 -22.88 19.70 16.80
C GLY A 640 -22.00 19.23 17.96
N ALA A 641 -22.58 18.94 19.12
CA ALA A 641 -21.81 18.60 20.32
C ALA A 641 -20.82 17.45 20.10
N SER A 642 -19.71 17.46 20.84
CA SER A 642 -18.80 16.31 20.87
C SER A 642 -19.55 15.07 21.37
N ASN A 643 -19.19 13.89 20.86
CA ASN A 643 -19.83 12.63 21.23
C ASN A 643 -21.35 12.57 20.93
N GLN A 644 -21.85 13.39 20.00
CA GLN A 644 -23.28 13.39 19.67
C GLN A 644 -23.74 12.11 18.98
N LEU A 645 -22.87 11.52 18.16
CA LEU A 645 -23.12 10.29 17.41
C LEU A 645 -21.89 9.38 17.50
N MET A 646 -22.08 8.18 18.03
CA MET A 646 -21.07 7.14 18.13
C MET A 646 -21.43 6.00 17.18
N VAL A 647 -20.76 5.91 16.03
CA VAL A 647 -21.03 4.90 15.01
C VAL A 647 -20.21 3.65 15.31
N ASN A 648 -20.86 2.50 15.40
CA ASN A 648 -20.19 1.20 15.55
C ASN A 648 -19.88 0.58 14.18
N ASN A 649 -20.85 0.54 13.27
CA ASN A 649 -20.68 -0.05 11.94
C ASN A 649 -21.67 0.50 10.93
N ILE A 650 -21.42 0.19 9.65
CA ILE A 650 -22.27 0.46 8.50
C ILE A 650 -22.44 -0.81 7.66
N ARG A 651 -23.59 -0.95 7.00
CA ARG A 651 -23.83 -1.95 5.94
C ARG A 651 -24.82 -1.43 4.90
N PHE A 652 -24.71 -1.94 3.68
CA PHE A 652 -25.64 -1.68 2.59
C PHE A 652 -26.60 -2.87 2.42
N VAL A 653 -27.88 -2.60 2.19
CA VAL A 653 -28.92 -3.63 2.17
C VAL A 653 -29.87 -3.46 0.98
N ASP A 654 -30.34 -4.59 0.46
CA ASP A 654 -31.23 -4.70 -0.70
C ASP A 654 -32.72 -4.43 -0.37
#